data_AF-A0A952VKJ9-F1
#
_entry.id   AF-A0A952VKJ9-F1
#
_cell.length_a   1.000
_cell.length_b   1.000
_cell.length_c   1.000
_cell.angle_alpha   90.00
_cell.angle_beta   90.00
_cell.angle_gamma   90.00
#
_symmetry.space_group_name_H-M   'P 1'
#
loop_
_entity.id
_entity.type
_entity.pdbx_description
1 polymer ?
#
loop_
_entity_poly.entity_id
_entity_poly.type
_entity_poly.pdbx_seq_one_letter_code
_entity_poly.pdbx_strand_id
1 'polypeptide(L)'
;MRHFLIILTVILMCSSAPAAVRSTSGDSVIELAGGVFSLGNLPTDFSVLLWVRADETVADARSIFEVPGVFRIGTDAEGRVEASAVMKLIEGGTEEFGVVADGVVAGGQWTLIAMVYRGGVREITLHVRTHEGGWENSATFGLPASLMNSASGGARLGRGSDGRPALVGLYGLVCVRSHTVGPVDVLTMYQYRRYFGGYVLHTAPSGSMNGPSGALWMMNHAMTTQPTDVDAGGERHERAAVVGEAVGRHNVHVFDRQVAGLSEYERFNRVRGTAQVSGFVYESVYDDEASEWFVRDPGPFSATFESVGGPSPLARRLATQPHRLMRVMISSNSRAVSRSDGTDLSPGNYTHGFIDLQREHTAGVFFRPATRGSLAPWFGLDCTEEARSHRAQLIDATFGKYGAFSRMWTGSARGPSQGPGAGLFVENGGFYEMRAKPEPGSLMTADKPLVVEAHVIAFPGASTLMWQATRGRSQGDVGIAAGPPQVLDLNTQRYGRLWGPGDSIINPTAIRLDGDWTGLVEAGDAIYVVAGPGAGQLHIVSRVTQGIFSAIVEFTMPMLSSPSTGSDMRVGPWRFETVRHEFDAIEAGDENDWRGLRLEASGGNGFAVFAFNAWRPNVRGFVFGMSGWGGNGYLPQLLYGDATARRAWMEMSQSDLWLVVPAQQNSVTSNMRDWTAEIRAALPQCEVVWAGEGDHPSGQLLAWPTYIVNNAAAEGVVGVVAFDRPGIGTSLEQLGDGHRSNLPHLSRRGNLQLAKVWSKLLLEAATDPCPADLAAPWGVYDFFDVQVFLSYFAGGDPLGDLNGDGVLDFFDVQMFLGAFSGGCP
;
A
#
# COMPACT_ATOMS: atom_id res chain seq x y z
N MET A 1 -14.08 30.09 43.83
CA MET A 1 -12.74 29.59 43.44
C MET A 1 -12.87 28.08 43.23
N ARG A 2 -12.72 27.44 42.07
CA ARG A 2 -12.00 27.74 40.82
C ARG A 2 -12.77 27.13 39.62
N HIS A 3 -13.02 27.99 38.64
CA HIS A 3 -12.98 27.79 37.18
C HIS A 3 -14.02 26.87 36.51
N PHE A 4 -15.06 27.56 36.01
CA PHE A 4 -15.83 27.25 34.81
C PHE A 4 -14.89 26.94 33.63
N LEU A 5 -15.02 25.74 33.04
CA LEU A 5 -14.51 25.46 31.70
C LEU A 5 -15.71 25.56 30.75
N ILE A 6 -15.78 26.68 30.02
CA ILE A 6 -16.73 26.89 28.94
C ILE A 6 -16.39 25.90 27.82
N ILE A 7 -17.35 25.04 27.46
CA ILE A 7 -17.31 24.24 26.23
C ILE A 7 -17.44 25.22 25.06
N LEU A 8 -16.30 25.68 24.54
CA LEU A 8 -16.23 26.40 23.29
C LEU A 8 -16.14 25.35 22.17
N THR A 9 -17.26 25.13 21.48
CA THR A 9 -17.33 24.33 20.26
C THR A 9 -16.54 25.04 19.15
N VAL A 10 -15.24 24.75 19.06
CA VAL A 10 -14.37 25.20 17.96
C VAL A 10 -14.26 24.04 16.98
N ILE A 11 -15.07 24.11 15.91
CA ILE A 11 -14.99 23.22 14.76
C ILE A 11 -14.03 23.87 13.77
N LEU A 12 -12.84 23.29 13.59
CA LEU A 12 -11.80 23.76 12.66
C LEU A 12 -11.36 22.62 11.73
N MET A 13 -12.19 22.34 10.73
CA MET A 13 -12.01 21.35 9.68
C MET A 13 -10.58 21.08 9.17
N CYS A 14 -10.47 19.79 8.82
CA CYS A 14 -9.46 19.05 8.08
C CYS A 14 -8.93 19.73 6.81
N SER A 15 -7.77 19.29 6.34
CA SER A 15 -7.24 19.55 4.99
C SER A 15 -7.38 18.28 4.13
N SER A 16 -7.51 18.49 2.82
CA SER A 16 -7.65 17.40 1.85
C SER A 16 -6.88 17.64 0.53
N ALA A 17 -6.43 16.56 -0.13
CA ALA A 17 -5.48 16.58 -1.24
C ALA A 17 -6.10 16.21 -2.58
N PRO A 18 -5.71 16.96 -3.61
CA PRO A 18 -6.17 16.94 -5.00
C PRO A 18 -6.00 15.70 -5.84
N ALA A 19 -6.91 15.57 -6.80
CA ALA A 19 -6.73 14.99 -8.12
C ALA A 19 -7.21 16.00 -9.16
N ALA A 20 -6.44 16.36 -10.19
CA ALA A 20 -6.90 17.22 -11.28
C ALA A 20 -7.06 16.43 -12.59
N VAL A 21 -7.73 17.04 -13.57
CA VAL A 21 -7.72 16.55 -14.96
C VAL A 21 -7.14 17.59 -15.88
N ARG A 22 -6.29 17.15 -16.80
CA ARG A 22 -5.76 18.00 -17.86
C ARG A 22 -6.58 17.82 -19.13
N SER A 23 -7.11 18.93 -19.64
CA SER A 23 -7.65 19.03 -20.98
C SER A 23 -6.49 19.12 -21.98
N THR A 24 -6.44 18.19 -22.93
CA THR A 24 -5.37 18.10 -23.94
C THR A 24 -5.69 18.86 -25.23
N SER A 25 -6.93 19.33 -25.38
CA SER A 25 -7.38 20.07 -26.56
C SER A 25 -8.65 20.89 -26.27
N GLY A 26 -9.01 21.80 -27.18
CA GLY A 26 -10.28 22.54 -27.11
C GLY A 26 -11.54 21.67 -27.26
N ASP A 27 -11.40 20.41 -27.70
CA ASP A 27 -12.52 19.46 -27.80
C ASP A 27 -12.70 18.59 -26.56
N SER A 28 -11.87 18.78 -25.53
CA SER A 28 -11.96 18.00 -24.30
C SER A 28 -13.28 18.25 -23.59
N VAL A 29 -13.96 17.18 -23.17
CA VAL A 29 -15.23 17.27 -22.44
C VAL A 29 -15.37 16.11 -21.49
N ILE A 30 -15.90 16.40 -20.30
CA ILE A 30 -16.50 15.41 -19.39
C ILE A 30 -17.93 15.87 -19.16
N GLU A 31 -18.90 15.08 -19.60
CA GLU A 31 -20.32 15.30 -19.35
C GLU A 31 -20.86 14.18 -18.48
N LEU A 32 -21.40 14.51 -17.32
CA LEU A 32 -22.03 13.52 -16.44
C LEU A 32 -23.36 13.03 -17.02
N ALA A 33 -23.79 11.82 -16.65
CA ALA A 33 -25.13 11.39 -16.99
C ALA A 33 -26.20 12.31 -16.36
N GLY A 34 -27.32 12.52 -17.06
CA GLY A 34 -28.46 13.27 -16.54
C GLY A 34 -28.93 12.76 -15.18
N GLY A 35 -29.24 13.66 -14.26
CA GLY A 35 -29.69 13.34 -12.90
C GLY A 35 -28.57 13.01 -11.90
N VAL A 36 -27.31 12.91 -12.33
CA VAL A 36 -26.16 12.82 -11.40
C VAL A 36 -25.99 14.11 -10.61
N PHE A 37 -26.20 15.25 -11.27
CA PHE A 37 -26.37 16.55 -10.65
C PHE A 37 -27.87 16.88 -10.65
N SER A 38 -28.53 16.77 -9.49
CA SER A 38 -29.95 17.09 -9.38
C SER A 38 -30.11 18.59 -9.10
N LEU A 39 -30.88 19.27 -9.94
CA LEU A 39 -31.13 20.71 -9.82
C LEU A 39 -32.33 21.08 -8.96
N GLY A 40 -33.25 20.15 -8.69
CA GLY A 40 -34.35 20.34 -7.71
C GLY A 40 -33.87 20.57 -6.27
N ASN A 41 -32.56 20.71 -6.11
CA ASN A 41 -31.77 20.53 -4.92
C ASN A 41 -30.73 21.65 -4.76
N LEU A 42 -30.62 22.57 -5.74
CA LEU A 42 -29.86 23.81 -5.54
C LEU A 42 -30.66 24.71 -4.57
N PRO A 43 -30.04 25.18 -3.49
CA PRO A 43 -30.67 26.14 -2.60
C PRO A 43 -30.90 27.47 -3.30
N THR A 44 -31.75 28.30 -2.71
CA THR A 44 -31.99 29.67 -3.19
C THR A 44 -30.70 30.49 -3.27
N ASP A 45 -29.75 30.22 -2.38
CA ASP A 45 -28.43 30.81 -2.37
C ASP A 45 -27.38 29.72 -2.49
N PHE A 46 -26.46 29.83 -3.43
CA PHE A 46 -25.38 28.87 -3.62
C PHE A 46 -24.12 29.53 -4.17
N SER A 47 -23.03 28.79 -4.16
CA SER A 47 -21.81 29.18 -4.84
C SER A 47 -21.15 28.00 -5.53
N VAL A 48 -20.38 28.29 -6.58
CA VAL A 48 -19.58 27.34 -7.33
C VAL A 48 -18.14 27.81 -7.26
N LEU A 49 -17.29 26.96 -6.70
CA LEU A 49 -15.86 27.18 -6.53
C LEU A 49 -15.11 26.28 -7.50
N LEU A 50 -14.13 26.85 -8.19
CA LEU A 50 -13.34 26.12 -9.18
C LEU A 50 -11.89 26.61 -9.21
N TRP A 51 -10.97 25.65 -9.20
CA TRP A 51 -9.56 25.89 -9.55
C TRP A 51 -9.30 25.55 -11.02
N VAL A 52 -8.61 26.43 -11.74
CA VAL A 52 -8.11 26.15 -13.10
C VAL A 52 -6.68 26.65 -13.26
N ARG A 53 -5.90 26.02 -14.13
CA ARG A 53 -4.58 26.49 -14.57
C ARG A 53 -4.50 26.27 -16.08
N ALA A 54 -4.56 27.34 -16.85
CA ALA A 54 -4.40 27.26 -18.29
C ALA A 54 -2.94 26.97 -18.64
N ASP A 55 -2.68 26.24 -19.72
CA ASP A 55 -1.30 26.00 -20.18
C ASP A 55 -0.70 27.28 -20.78
N GLU A 56 -1.53 28.03 -21.50
CA GLU A 56 -1.18 29.31 -22.10
C GLU A 56 -2.17 30.39 -21.64
N THR A 57 -1.76 31.65 -21.72
CA THR A 57 -2.66 32.78 -21.44
C THR A 57 -3.82 32.75 -22.44
N VAL A 58 -5.03 32.73 -21.92
CA VAL A 58 -6.26 32.65 -22.73
C VAL A 58 -6.49 33.99 -23.43
N ALA A 59 -6.71 33.96 -24.74
CA ALA A 59 -6.97 35.15 -25.55
C ALA A 59 -8.21 34.97 -26.45
N ASP A 60 -9.11 34.07 -26.05
CA ASP A 60 -10.34 33.73 -26.75
C ASP A 60 -11.37 33.10 -25.81
N ALA A 61 -12.62 33.03 -26.25
CA ALA A 61 -13.70 32.54 -25.41
C ALA A 61 -13.62 31.03 -25.18
N ARG A 62 -13.42 30.61 -23.92
CA ARG A 62 -13.36 29.20 -23.50
C ARG A 62 -14.49 28.82 -22.56
N SER A 63 -14.99 27.60 -22.70
CA SER A 63 -15.84 26.97 -21.70
C SER A 63 -15.00 26.26 -20.64
N ILE A 64 -15.41 26.41 -19.38
CA ILE A 64 -14.74 25.79 -18.25
C ILE A 64 -15.69 24.79 -17.56
N PHE A 65 -16.81 25.28 -17.02
CA PHE A 65 -17.79 24.44 -16.33
C PHE A 65 -19.19 24.95 -16.61
N GLU A 66 -20.14 24.05 -16.91
CA GLU A 66 -21.54 24.42 -17.11
C GLU A 66 -22.49 23.38 -16.50
N VAL A 67 -23.67 23.86 -16.12
CA VAL A 67 -24.85 23.03 -15.93
C VAL A 67 -25.84 23.45 -17.02
N PRO A 68 -25.96 22.67 -18.11
CA PRO A 68 -26.72 23.08 -19.30
C PRO A 68 -28.15 23.51 -18.97
N GLY A 69 -28.52 24.72 -19.42
CA GLY A 69 -29.82 25.32 -19.14
C GLY A 69 -29.96 25.99 -17.77
N VAL A 70 -28.88 26.09 -16.98
CA VAL A 70 -28.89 26.76 -15.66
C VAL A 70 -27.81 27.82 -15.54
N PHE A 71 -26.53 27.46 -15.65
CA PHE A 71 -25.44 28.42 -15.59
C PHE A 71 -24.19 27.90 -16.31
N ARG A 72 -23.30 28.81 -16.69
CA ARG A 72 -21.96 28.49 -17.21
C ARG A 72 -20.90 29.41 -16.61
N ILE A 73 -19.68 28.90 -16.56
CA ILE A 73 -18.45 29.59 -16.19
C ILE A 73 -17.45 29.36 -17.32
N GLY A 74 -16.84 30.44 -17.80
CA GLY A 74 -15.93 30.42 -18.93
C GLY A 74 -15.00 31.63 -18.97
N THR A 75 -14.46 31.89 -20.14
CA THR A 75 -13.74 33.13 -20.46
C THR A 75 -14.39 33.79 -21.68
N ASP A 76 -14.29 35.13 -21.75
CA ASP A 76 -14.71 35.91 -22.91
C ASP A 76 -13.62 35.96 -24.00
N ALA A 77 -13.86 36.73 -25.06
CA ALA A 77 -12.92 36.86 -26.17
C ALA A 77 -11.57 37.50 -25.77
N GLU A 78 -11.49 38.16 -24.62
CA GLU A 78 -10.26 38.75 -24.07
C GLU A 78 -9.62 37.88 -22.98
N GLY A 79 -10.13 36.66 -22.75
CA GLY A 79 -9.63 35.75 -21.72
C GLY A 79 -10.03 36.11 -20.30
N ARG A 80 -10.91 37.11 -20.12
CA ARG A 80 -11.45 37.49 -18.80
C ARG A 80 -12.48 36.46 -18.36
N VAL A 81 -12.53 36.16 -17.07
CA VAL A 81 -13.49 35.18 -16.57
C VAL A 81 -14.91 35.74 -16.66
N GLU A 82 -15.81 34.95 -17.23
CA GLU A 82 -17.23 35.25 -17.28
C GLU A 82 -18.06 34.13 -16.64
N ALA A 83 -19.23 34.51 -16.14
CA ALA A 83 -20.25 33.57 -15.70
C ALA A 83 -21.61 34.05 -16.17
N SER A 84 -22.51 33.12 -16.50
CA SER A 84 -23.88 33.46 -16.87
C SER A 84 -24.87 32.46 -16.31
N ALA A 85 -26.11 32.94 -16.14
CA ALA A 85 -27.23 32.22 -15.58
C ALA A 85 -28.43 32.29 -16.51
N VAL A 86 -29.11 31.16 -16.69
CA VAL A 86 -30.34 31.05 -17.49
C VAL A 86 -31.54 31.26 -16.57
N MET A 87 -32.35 32.25 -16.91
CA MET A 87 -33.44 32.74 -16.07
C MET A 87 -34.78 32.48 -16.74
N LYS A 88 -35.81 32.16 -15.95
CA LYS A 88 -37.18 32.02 -16.45
C LYS A 88 -37.88 33.37 -16.45
N LEU A 89 -38.22 33.89 -17.62
CA LEU A 89 -38.88 35.18 -17.75
C LEU A 89 -40.33 35.13 -17.25
N ILE A 90 -40.83 36.26 -16.74
CA ILE A 90 -42.22 36.40 -16.24
C ILE A 90 -43.23 36.10 -17.35
N GLU A 91 -42.94 36.51 -18.58
CA GLU A 91 -43.80 36.35 -19.75
C GLU A 91 -43.72 34.94 -20.37
N GLY A 92 -42.93 34.04 -19.79
CA GLY A 92 -42.59 32.74 -20.37
C GLY A 92 -41.32 32.80 -21.22
N GLY A 93 -40.66 31.66 -21.39
CA GLY A 93 -39.36 31.57 -22.05
C GLY A 93 -38.17 31.65 -21.09
N THR A 94 -36.97 31.59 -21.67
CA THR A 94 -35.69 31.61 -20.95
C THR A 94 -34.74 32.59 -21.61
N GLU A 95 -34.00 33.34 -20.79
CA GLU A 95 -32.95 34.26 -21.26
C GLU A 95 -31.70 34.08 -20.40
N GLU A 96 -30.53 34.23 -21.02
CA GLU A 96 -29.24 34.08 -20.36
C GLU A 96 -28.65 35.45 -20.02
N PHE A 97 -28.26 35.64 -18.76
CA PHE A 97 -27.66 36.88 -18.27
C PHE A 97 -26.26 36.61 -17.76
N GLY A 98 -25.29 37.44 -18.17
CA GLY A 98 -23.88 37.24 -17.87
C GLY A 98 -23.26 38.35 -17.02
N VAL A 99 -22.15 38.01 -16.38
CA VAL A 99 -21.26 38.92 -15.66
C VAL A 99 -19.82 38.57 -16.04
N VAL A 100 -19.00 39.60 -16.29
CA VAL A 100 -17.57 39.46 -16.64
C VAL A 100 -16.76 40.16 -15.56
N ALA A 101 -15.76 39.48 -14.99
CA ALA A 101 -14.82 40.05 -14.04
C ALA A 101 -13.48 40.34 -14.74
N ASP A 102 -12.79 41.40 -14.33
CA ASP A 102 -11.54 41.84 -14.98
C ASP A 102 -10.35 40.86 -14.85
N GLY A 103 -10.49 39.81 -14.04
CA GLY A 103 -9.46 38.78 -13.90
C GLY A 103 -9.29 37.93 -15.16
N VAL A 104 -8.09 37.92 -15.73
CA VAL A 104 -7.70 37.10 -16.89
C VAL A 104 -7.10 35.78 -16.42
N VAL A 105 -7.44 34.68 -17.10
CA VAL A 105 -6.81 33.37 -16.84
C VAL A 105 -5.43 33.33 -17.51
N ALA A 106 -4.38 33.59 -16.71
CA ALA A 106 -3.00 33.58 -17.17
C ALA A 106 -2.47 32.14 -17.35
N GLY A 107 -1.59 31.97 -18.35
CA GLY A 107 -0.92 30.70 -18.61
C GLY A 107 0.03 30.31 -17.48
N GLY A 108 0.08 29.02 -17.17
CA GLY A 108 0.95 28.43 -16.15
C GLY A 108 0.56 28.75 -14.70
N GLN A 109 -0.49 29.55 -14.44
CA GLN A 109 -0.87 30.00 -13.09
C GLN A 109 -2.22 29.44 -12.65
N TRP A 110 -2.33 29.08 -11.37
CA TRP A 110 -3.61 28.70 -10.77
C TRP A 110 -4.50 29.93 -10.55
N THR A 111 -5.71 29.84 -11.08
CA THR A 111 -6.80 30.80 -10.91
C THR A 111 -7.93 30.16 -10.11
N LEU A 112 -8.37 30.86 -9.06
CA LEU A 112 -9.57 30.49 -8.32
C LEU A 112 -10.75 31.34 -8.81
N ILE A 113 -11.81 30.66 -9.23
CA ILE A 113 -13.07 31.25 -9.67
C ILE A 113 -14.16 30.90 -8.67
N ALA A 114 -14.91 31.89 -8.22
CA ALA A 114 -16.10 31.71 -7.39
C ALA A 114 -17.30 32.43 -8.00
N MET A 115 -18.26 31.65 -8.52
CA MET A 115 -19.57 32.16 -8.93
C MET A 115 -20.52 32.07 -7.74
N VAL A 116 -21.21 33.16 -7.41
CA VAL A 116 -22.10 33.28 -6.26
C VAL A 116 -23.47 33.70 -6.75
N TYR A 117 -24.50 32.91 -6.43
CA TYR A 117 -25.89 33.27 -6.72
C TYR A 117 -26.63 33.56 -5.41
N ARG A 118 -27.27 34.72 -5.33
CA ARG A 118 -28.11 35.16 -4.20
C ARG A 118 -29.55 35.27 -4.67
N GLY A 119 -30.36 34.24 -4.43
CA GLY A 119 -31.74 34.20 -4.89
C GLY A 119 -32.63 35.26 -4.23
N GLY A 120 -32.34 35.61 -2.97
CA GLY A 120 -33.12 36.62 -2.24
C GLY A 120 -33.08 38.02 -2.87
N VAL A 121 -31.94 38.40 -3.45
CA VAL A 121 -31.73 39.69 -4.13
C VAL A 121 -31.60 39.55 -5.65
N ARG A 122 -31.74 38.32 -6.18
CA ARG A 122 -31.59 37.96 -7.60
C ARG A 122 -30.29 38.50 -8.19
N GLU A 123 -29.18 38.07 -7.65
CA GLU A 123 -27.87 38.59 -8.04
C GLU A 123 -26.92 37.45 -8.36
N ILE A 124 -26.11 37.62 -9.41
CA ILE A 124 -24.92 36.81 -9.67
C ILE A 124 -23.68 37.67 -9.42
N THR A 125 -22.76 37.15 -8.60
CA THR A 125 -21.45 37.77 -8.35
C THR A 125 -20.37 36.78 -8.75
N LEU A 126 -19.34 37.27 -9.43
CA LEU A 126 -18.17 36.52 -9.84
C LEU A 126 -16.94 37.08 -9.11
N HIS A 127 -16.25 36.24 -8.36
CA HIS A 127 -14.95 36.57 -7.76
C HIS A 127 -13.85 35.77 -8.46
N VAL A 128 -12.77 36.45 -8.83
CA VAL A 128 -11.61 35.83 -9.50
C VAL A 128 -10.34 36.16 -8.73
N ARG A 129 -9.50 35.15 -8.50
CA ARG A 129 -8.16 35.32 -7.92
C ARG A 129 -7.11 34.68 -8.79
N THR A 130 -6.14 35.48 -9.23
CA THR A 130 -4.97 35.10 -10.02
C THR A 130 -3.71 35.41 -9.21
N HIS A 131 -2.56 34.91 -9.66
CA HIS A 131 -1.29 35.05 -8.92
C HIS A 131 -0.83 36.52 -8.80
N GLU A 132 -1.08 37.33 -9.83
CA GLU A 132 -0.62 38.72 -9.93
C GLU A 132 -1.72 39.77 -9.61
N GLY A 133 -2.95 39.31 -9.34
CA GLY A 133 -4.10 40.19 -9.13
C GLY A 133 -4.26 40.71 -7.70
N GLY A 134 -4.45 42.03 -7.55
CA GLY A 134 -4.91 42.64 -6.30
C GLY A 134 -6.33 42.23 -5.91
N TRP A 135 -6.85 42.76 -4.79
CA TRP A 135 -8.13 42.33 -4.18
C TRP A 135 -9.38 42.55 -5.07
N GLU A 136 -9.31 43.17 -6.24
CA GLU A 136 -10.47 43.81 -6.90
C GLU A 136 -11.07 43.12 -8.14
N ASN A 137 -10.73 41.87 -8.48
CA ASN A 137 -11.36 41.20 -9.63
C ASN A 137 -12.72 40.57 -9.26
N SER A 138 -13.70 41.41 -8.91
CA SER A 138 -15.09 40.97 -8.66
C SER A 138 -16.08 41.78 -9.49
N ALA A 139 -17.09 41.11 -10.02
CA ALA A 139 -18.16 41.75 -10.77
C ALA A 139 -19.52 41.20 -10.32
N THR A 140 -20.52 42.07 -10.32
CA THR A 140 -21.87 41.78 -9.82
C THR A 140 -22.89 42.22 -10.85
N PHE A 141 -23.88 41.36 -11.11
CA PHE A 141 -24.98 41.65 -12.01
C PHE A 141 -26.33 41.31 -11.37
N GLY A 142 -27.27 42.25 -11.44
CA GLY A 142 -28.64 42.07 -10.96
C GLY A 142 -29.51 41.38 -12.02
N LEU A 143 -30.24 40.34 -11.62
CA LEU A 143 -31.02 39.50 -12.50
C LEU A 143 -32.51 39.87 -12.48
N PRO A 144 -33.20 39.90 -13.64
CA PRO A 144 -34.59 40.32 -13.70
C PRO A 144 -35.57 39.28 -13.15
N ALA A 145 -35.17 38.00 -13.06
CA ALA A 145 -36.04 36.89 -12.69
C ALA A 145 -35.35 35.88 -11.75
N SER A 146 -35.99 34.72 -11.52
CA SER A 146 -35.42 33.61 -10.76
C SER A 146 -34.71 32.60 -11.67
N LEU A 147 -33.64 31.99 -11.16
CA LEU A 147 -32.85 30.99 -11.87
C LEU A 147 -33.73 29.80 -12.30
N MET A 148 -33.45 29.27 -13.49
CA MET A 148 -34.02 27.99 -13.92
C MET A 148 -33.56 26.87 -12.98
N ASN A 149 -34.50 26.00 -12.58
CA ASN A 149 -34.21 24.89 -11.67
C ASN A 149 -34.25 23.51 -12.36
N SER A 150 -34.15 23.48 -13.69
CA SER A 150 -34.16 22.26 -14.50
C SER A 150 -33.07 22.33 -15.57
N ALA A 151 -32.16 21.35 -15.59
CA ALA A 151 -31.13 21.25 -16.61
C ALA A 151 -31.69 20.56 -17.84
N SER A 152 -31.13 20.92 -18.99
CA SER A 152 -31.31 20.21 -20.25
C SER A 152 -30.35 19.02 -20.41
N GLY A 153 -29.31 18.91 -19.57
CA GLY A 153 -28.27 17.88 -19.64
C GLY A 153 -27.54 17.63 -18.31
N GLY A 154 -26.49 16.82 -18.33
CA GLY A 154 -25.63 16.63 -17.15
C GLY A 154 -24.66 17.78 -16.97
N ALA A 155 -24.10 17.93 -15.77
CA ALA A 155 -23.02 18.89 -15.54
C ALA A 155 -21.82 18.56 -16.43
N ARG A 156 -21.18 19.59 -16.98
CA ARG A 156 -20.12 19.49 -17.98
C ARG A 156 -18.86 20.24 -17.55
N LEU A 157 -17.72 19.60 -17.76
CA LEU A 157 -16.38 20.17 -17.65
C LEU A 157 -15.75 20.23 -19.04
N GLY A 158 -15.10 21.33 -19.39
CA GLY A 158 -14.49 21.51 -20.71
C GLY A 158 -15.45 22.12 -21.72
N ARG A 159 -15.53 21.54 -22.92
CA ARG A 159 -16.28 22.08 -24.06
C ARG A 159 -17.75 22.33 -23.72
N GLY A 160 -18.24 23.51 -24.08
CA GLY A 160 -19.60 23.98 -23.79
C GLY A 160 -20.66 23.35 -24.69
N SER A 161 -21.90 23.36 -24.23
CA SER A 161 -23.09 22.91 -24.97
C SER A 161 -23.41 23.79 -26.17
N ASP A 162 -22.95 25.04 -26.14
CA ASP A 162 -22.97 26.01 -27.24
C ASP A 162 -21.85 25.80 -28.27
N GLY A 163 -20.96 24.83 -28.04
CA GLY A 163 -19.83 24.52 -28.92
C GLY A 163 -18.56 25.31 -28.61
N ARG A 164 -18.54 26.19 -27.60
CA ARG A 164 -17.32 26.88 -27.18
C ARG A 164 -16.24 25.87 -26.76
N PRO A 165 -14.99 26.05 -27.22
CA PRO A 165 -13.92 25.11 -26.93
C PRO A 165 -13.58 25.11 -25.43
N ALA A 166 -13.10 23.97 -24.94
CA ALA A 166 -12.54 23.85 -23.60
C ALA A 166 -11.32 24.76 -23.42
N LEU A 167 -11.11 25.19 -22.17
CA LEU A 167 -9.80 25.62 -21.70
C LEU A 167 -8.81 24.47 -21.85
N VAL A 168 -7.62 24.75 -22.38
CA VAL A 168 -6.52 23.76 -22.44
C VAL A 168 -5.65 23.97 -21.21
N GLY A 169 -5.42 22.90 -20.45
CA GLY A 169 -4.73 22.93 -19.16
C GLY A 169 -5.47 22.17 -18.08
N LEU A 170 -5.15 22.47 -16.82
CA LEU A 170 -5.62 21.75 -15.64
C LEU A 170 -6.94 22.32 -15.11
N TYR A 171 -7.86 21.39 -14.87
CA TYR A 171 -9.11 21.61 -14.16
C TYR A 171 -9.00 20.96 -12.79
N GLY A 172 -9.02 21.80 -11.77
CA GLY A 172 -9.00 21.38 -10.39
C GLY A 172 -10.40 21.03 -9.84
N LEU A 173 -10.56 21.18 -8.53
CA LEU A 173 -11.77 20.77 -7.83
C LEU A 173 -12.93 21.69 -8.21
N VAL A 174 -14.02 21.10 -8.69
CA VAL A 174 -15.30 21.79 -8.83
C VAL A 174 -16.10 21.51 -7.56
N CYS A 175 -16.48 22.54 -6.81
CA CYS A 175 -17.30 22.39 -5.62
C CYS A 175 -18.50 23.34 -5.64
N VAL A 176 -19.70 22.79 -5.51
CA VAL A 176 -20.94 23.54 -5.33
C VAL A 176 -21.31 23.56 -3.85
N ARG A 177 -21.52 24.75 -3.30
CA ARG A 177 -21.85 24.96 -1.89
C ARG A 177 -23.29 25.44 -1.69
N SER A 178 -23.89 25.08 -0.56
CA SER A 178 -25.28 25.38 -0.21
C SER A 178 -25.55 26.81 0.27
N HIS A 179 -24.58 27.69 0.12
CA HIS A 179 -24.60 29.05 0.63
C HIS A 179 -23.68 29.91 -0.23
N THR A 180 -23.80 31.22 -0.07
CA THR A 180 -22.97 32.20 -0.73
C THR A 180 -21.62 32.33 -0.02
N VAL A 181 -20.56 32.57 -0.80
CA VAL A 181 -19.24 32.92 -0.29
C VAL A 181 -18.96 34.40 -0.53
N GLY A 182 -18.19 35.02 0.35
CA GLY A 182 -17.75 36.41 0.20
C GLY A 182 -16.31 36.53 -0.30
N PRO A 183 -15.84 37.75 -0.58
CA PRO A 183 -14.44 38.01 -0.96
C PRO A 183 -13.42 37.50 0.07
N VAL A 184 -13.77 37.54 1.36
CA VAL A 184 -12.92 37.01 2.45
C VAL A 184 -12.75 35.50 2.32
N ASP A 185 -13.80 34.75 1.98
CA ASP A 185 -13.73 33.30 1.79
C ASP A 185 -12.82 32.93 0.62
N VAL A 186 -13.02 33.62 -0.51
CA VAL A 186 -12.23 33.41 -1.73
C VAL A 186 -10.76 33.75 -1.49
N LEU A 187 -10.49 34.88 -0.84
CA LEU A 187 -9.12 35.27 -0.47
C LEU A 187 -8.48 34.25 0.45
N THR A 188 -9.21 33.83 1.49
CA THR A 188 -8.71 32.87 2.48
C THR A 188 -8.40 31.53 1.82
N MET A 189 -9.29 31.04 0.96
CA MET A 189 -9.06 29.80 0.21
C MET A 189 -7.86 29.91 -0.74
N TYR A 190 -7.70 31.06 -1.41
CA TYR A 190 -6.56 31.30 -2.28
C TYR A 190 -5.25 31.34 -1.50
N GLN A 191 -5.21 32.04 -0.36
CA GLN A 191 -4.03 32.19 0.50
C GLN A 191 -3.60 30.89 1.16
N TYR A 192 -4.57 30.06 1.59
CA TYR A 192 -4.25 28.75 2.16
C TYR A 192 -3.71 27.78 1.13
N ARG A 193 -3.96 28.01 -0.16
CA ARG A 193 -3.53 27.13 -1.27
C ARG A 193 -3.87 25.66 -0.98
N ARG A 194 -5.07 25.43 -0.44
CA ARG A 194 -5.61 24.09 -0.18
C ARG A 194 -6.57 23.73 -1.30
N TYR A 195 -6.26 22.69 -2.07
CA TYR A 195 -7.08 22.29 -3.21
C TYR A 195 -8.53 21.96 -2.82
N PHE A 196 -8.71 21.16 -1.77
CA PHE A 196 -10.02 20.88 -1.21
C PHE A 196 -10.56 22.00 -0.32
N GLY A 197 -9.96 23.18 -0.32
CA GLY A 197 -10.48 24.33 0.43
C GLY A 197 -11.96 24.57 0.13
N GLY A 198 -12.39 24.34 -1.13
CA GLY A 198 -13.80 24.47 -1.52
C GLY A 198 -14.74 23.52 -0.79
N TYR A 199 -14.23 22.42 -0.24
CA TYR A 199 -14.96 21.40 0.51
C TYR A 199 -14.75 21.54 2.02
N VAL A 200 -13.49 21.46 2.47
CA VAL A 200 -13.16 21.38 3.90
C VAL A 200 -13.00 22.72 4.60
N LEU A 201 -12.73 23.83 3.90
CA LEU A 201 -12.34 25.05 4.61
C LEU A 201 -13.45 25.58 5.55
N HIS A 202 -13.04 26.08 6.72
CA HIS A 202 -13.82 27.08 7.45
C HIS A 202 -13.10 28.40 7.54
N THR A 203 -13.88 29.46 7.49
CA THR A 203 -13.41 30.84 7.54
C THR A 203 -14.03 31.63 8.68
N ALA A 204 -14.76 30.97 9.59
CA ALA A 204 -15.37 31.62 10.75
C ALA A 204 -14.31 32.27 11.66
N PRO A 205 -14.57 33.47 12.22
CA PRO A 205 -15.86 34.19 12.24
C PRO A 205 -16.08 35.16 11.06
N SER A 206 -15.09 35.44 10.21
CA SER A 206 -15.16 36.51 9.20
C SER A 206 -15.59 36.06 7.80
N GLY A 207 -15.71 34.76 7.56
CA GLY A 207 -16.24 34.20 6.31
C GLY A 207 -17.41 33.24 6.52
N SER A 208 -18.00 32.77 5.42
CA SER A 208 -19.18 31.90 5.41
C SER A 208 -18.88 30.42 5.21
N MET A 209 -17.63 30.06 4.89
CA MET A 209 -17.25 28.66 4.71
C MET A 209 -17.44 27.89 6.02
N ASN A 210 -18.22 26.83 5.95
CA ASN A 210 -18.61 25.94 7.04
C ASN A 210 -18.21 24.47 6.77
N GLY A 211 -17.13 24.28 6.01
CA GLY A 211 -16.56 22.99 5.62
C GLY A 211 -17.55 22.02 4.97
N PRO A 212 -17.45 20.69 5.24
CA PRO A 212 -18.27 19.69 4.55
C PRO A 212 -19.77 19.90 4.70
N SER A 213 -20.19 20.51 5.83
CA SER A 213 -21.60 20.81 6.10
C SER A 213 -22.21 21.85 5.17
N GLY A 214 -21.43 22.49 4.30
CA GLY A 214 -21.95 23.34 3.23
C GLY A 214 -21.54 22.93 1.82
N ALA A 215 -20.70 21.93 1.64
CA ALA A 215 -20.45 21.36 0.32
C ALA A 215 -21.62 20.46 -0.08
N LEU A 216 -22.36 20.84 -1.13
CA LEU A 216 -23.46 20.04 -1.65
C LEU A 216 -22.95 18.95 -2.58
N TRP A 217 -22.01 19.33 -3.43
CA TRP A 217 -21.63 18.53 -4.56
C TRP A 217 -20.21 18.87 -4.99
N MET A 218 -19.46 17.86 -5.42
CA MET A 218 -18.15 18.07 -6.02
C MET A 218 -17.88 17.08 -7.14
N MET A 219 -17.06 17.48 -8.10
CA MET A 219 -16.62 16.62 -9.19
C MET A 219 -15.11 16.68 -9.32
N ASN A 220 -14.56 15.58 -9.85
CA ASN A 220 -13.13 15.42 -10.07
C ASN A 220 -12.31 15.50 -8.78
N HIS A 221 -12.87 14.96 -7.69
CA HIS A 221 -12.14 14.88 -6.43
C HIS A 221 -11.27 13.62 -6.36
N ALA A 222 -11.55 12.59 -7.16
CA ALA A 222 -10.80 11.34 -7.30
C ALA A 222 -11.10 10.74 -8.69
N MET A 223 -10.24 9.85 -9.18
CA MET A 223 -10.43 9.12 -10.44
C MET A 223 -10.07 7.64 -10.31
N THR A 224 -10.79 6.76 -11.00
CA THR A 224 -10.52 5.30 -11.06
C THR A 224 -9.93 4.94 -12.43
N THR A 225 -9.16 3.86 -12.52
CA THR A 225 -8.88 3.15 -13.78
C THR A 225 -9.70 1.87 -13.92
N GLN A 226 -9.57 1.20 -15.08
CA GLN A 226 -10.33 0.01 -15.46
C GLN A 226 -9.71 -1.33 -15.00
N PRO A 227 -9.46 -1.54 -13.71
CA PRO A 227 -9.86 -2.85 -13.19
C PRO A 227 -11.15 -2.73 -12.40
N THR A 228 -12.09 -3.63 -12.64
CA THR A 228 -13.22 -3.85 -11.74
C THR A 228 -12.76 -4.70 -10.55
N ASP A 229 -12.94 -4.16 -9.35
CA ASP A 229 -12.91 -4.87 -8.07
C ASP A 229 -14.17 -5.75 -7.95
N VAL A 230 -14.00 -7.06 -8.18
CA VAL A 230 -15.06 -8.05 -7.92
C VAL A 230 -15.16 -8.45 -6.44
N ASP A 231 -14.18 -8.13 -5.58
CA ASP A 231 -14.26 -8.40 -4.14
C ASP A 231 -15.16 -7.42 -3.40
N ALA A 232 -15.33 -6.21 -3.93
CA ALA A 232 -16.34 -5.26 -3.47
C ALA A 232 -17.78 -5.61 -3.92
N GLY A 233 -18.01 -6.83 -4.43
CA GLY A 233 -19.33 -7.35 -4.79
C GLY A 233 -19.67 -7.37 -6.29
N GLY A 234 -18.67 -7.42 -7.17
CA GLY A 234 -18.85 -7.45 -8.62
C GLY A 234 -19.31 -6.11 -9.20
N GLU A 235 -18.70 -5.68 -10.32
CA GLU A 235 -18.98 -4.42 -11.07
C GLU A 235 -18.33 -3.10 -10.59
N ARG A 236 -17.61 -3.04 -9.47
CA ARG A 236 -17.08 -1.75 -8.97
C ARG A 236 -15.64 -1.49 -9.47
N HIS A 237 -15.39 -0.41 -10.19
CA HIS A 237 -14.04 -0.02 -10.65
C HIS A 237 -13.07 0.29 -9.48
N GLU A 238 -11.79 -0.07 -9.60
CA GLU A 238 -10.72 0.16 -8.63
C GLU A 238 -10.27 1.62 -8.61
N ARG A 239 -9.99 2.16 -7.41
CA ARG A 239 -9.74 3.59 -7.18
C ARG A 239 -8.28 4.01 -7.30
N ALA A 240 -7.50 3.32 -8.13
CA ALA A 240 -6.18 3.83 -8.48
C ALA A 240 -6.35 4.81 -9.65
N ALA A 241 -5.97 6.06 -9.43
CA ALA A 241 -5.79 6.99 -10.53
C ALA A 241 -4.41 6.71 -11.13
N VAL A 242 -4.34 6.48 -12.45
CA VAL A 242 -3.07 6.30 -13.16
C VAL A 242 -2.75 7.61 -13.88
N VAL A 243 -1.75 8.34 -13.36
CA VAL A 243 -1.32 9.62 -13.94
C VAL A 243 -0.92 9.42 -15.39
N GLY A 244 -1.37 10.33 -16.26
CA GLY A 244 -1.13 10.27 -17.70
C GLY A 244 -2.17 9.48 -18.50
N GLU A 245 -3.03 8.69 -17.85
CA GLU A 245 -4.04 7.91 -18.56
C GLU A 245 -5.29 8.75 -18.92
N ALA A 246 -5.93 8.36 -20.02
CA ALA A 246 -7.17 9.00 -20.47
C ALA A 246 -8.32 8.79 -19.48
N VAL A 247 -9.11 9.84 -19.26
CA VAL A 247 -10.33 9.74 -18.45
C VAL A 247 -11.36 8.90 -19.20
N GLY A 248 -11.83 7.82 -18.58
CA GLY A 248 -12.84 6.92 -19.11
C GLY A 248 -14.25 7.21 -18.63
N ARG A 249 -15.25 6.52 -19.21
CA ARG A 249 -16.68 6.71 -18.93
C ARG A 249 -17.09 6.48 -17.46
N HIS A 250 -16.29 5.72 -16.73
CA HIS A 250 -16.53 5.36 -15.33
C HIS A 250 -15.42 5.86 -14.41
N ASN A 251 -14.65 6.87 -14.84
CA ASN A 251 -13.46 7.31 -14.11
C ASN A 251 -13.68 8.63 -13.36
N VAL A 252 -14.91 9.17 -13.37
CA VAL A 252 -15.23 10.46 -12.75
C VAL A 252 -15.96 10.24 -11.43
N HIS A 253 -15.34 10.70 -10.34
CA HIS A 253 -15.94 10.64 -9.01
C HIS A 253 -16.66 11.92 -8.68
N VAL A 254 -17.79 11.74 -8.01
CA VAL A 254 -18.67 12.82 -7.64
C VAL A 254 -19.10 12.63 -6.19
N PHE A 255 -18.76 13.60 -5.36
CA PHE A 255 -19.33 13.73 -4.05
C PHE A 255 -20.71 14.36 -4.20
N ASP A 256 -21.73 13.75 -3.63
CA ASP A 256 -23.10 14.27 -3.59
C ASP A 256 -23.67 14.06 -2.20
N ARG A 257 -23.80 15.16 -1.46
CA ARG A 257 -24.28 15.16 -0.08
C ARG A 257 -25.73 14.70 0.05
N GLN A 258 -26.52 14.82 -1.01
CA GLN A 258 -27.97 14.58 -0.97
C GLN A 258 -28.32 13.11 -1.14
N VAL A 259 -27.35 12.25 -1.44
CA VAL A 259 -27.56 10.81 -1.43
C VAL A 259 -27.80 10.33 0.00
N ALA A 260 -29.06 10.01 0.29
CA ALA A 260 -29.48 9.44 1.56
C ALA A 260 -28.90 8.04 1.78
N GLY A 261 -28.73 7.66 3.04
CA GLY A 261 -28.29 6.31 3.45
C GLY A 261 -26.81 6.01 3.27
N LEU A 262 -26.02 6.97 2.75
CA LEU A 262 -24.57 6.85 2.63
C LEU A 262 -23.86 7.72 3.67
N SER A 263 -22.81 7.17 4.27
CA SER A 263 -21.80 7.93 5.01
C SER A 263 -21.12 8.95 4.11
N GLU A 264 -20.49 9.97 4.70
CA GLU A 264 -19.69 10.96 3.98
C GLU A 264 -18.63 10.28 3.10
N TYR A 265 -17.93 9.30 3.67
CA TYR A 265 -16.99 8.47 2.93
C TYR A 265 -17.63 7.76 1.73
N GLU A 266 -18.75 7.06 1.90
CA GLU A 266 -19.40 6.36 0.78
C GLU A 266 -19.79 7.32 -0.35
N ARG A 267 -20.14 8.56 -0.03
CA ARG A 267 -20.38 9.62 -1.03
C ARG A 267 -19.08 10.03 -1.72
N PHE A 268 -17.98 10.18 -0.97
CA PHE A 268 -16.65 10.46 -1.51
C PHE A 268 -16.07 9.36 -2.39
N ASN A 269 -16.61 8.14 -2.36
CA ASN A 269 -16.11 7.08 -3.23
C ASN A 269 -17.05 6.74 -4.37
N ARG A 270 -18.08 7.56 -4.56
CA ARG A 270 -19.10 7.22 -5.52
C ARG A 270 -18.63 7.65 -6.92
N VAL A 271 -18.32 6.64 -7.72
CA VAL A 271 -18.16 6.78 -9.17
C VAL A 271 -19.51 7.07 -9.80
N ARG A 272 -19.54 8.01 -10.74
CA ARG A 272 -20.73 8.30 -11.54
C ARG A 272 -20.44 8.07 -13.02
N GLY A 273 -21.39 7.46 -13.71
CA GLY A 273 -21.30 7.30 -15.15
C GLY A 273 -21.36 8.65 -15.85
N THR A 274 -20.58 8.78 -16.92
CA THR A 274 -20.62 9.93 -17.82
C THR A 274 -21.47 9.63 -19.06
N ALA A 275 -22.08 10.69 -19.60
CA ALA A 275 -22.73 10.68 -20.91
C ALA A 275 -21.69 10.81 -22.04
N GLN A 276 -20.66 11.64 -21.84
CA GLN A 276 -19.59 11.87 -22.80
C GLN A 276 -18.26 12.09 -22.07
N VAL A 277 -17.17 11.50 -22.57
CA VAL A 277 -15.80 11.83 -22.15
C VAL A 277 -14.88 11.81 -23.35
N SER A 278 -14.06 12.85 -23.53
CA SER A 278 -12.99 12.91 -24.51
C SER A 278 -11.93 13.94 -24.12
N GLY A 279 -10.69 13.75 -24.55
CA GLY A 279 -9.62 14.76 -24.47
C GLY A 279 -9.07 15.08 -23.08
N PHE A 280 -9.54 14.42 -22.02
CA PHE A 280 -9.00 14.59 -20.68
C PHE A 280 -8.06 13.45 -20.29
N VAL A 281 -6.95 13.79 -19.63
CA VAL A 281 -6.05 12.85 -18.95
C VAL A 281 -5.99 13.16 -17.46
N TYR A 282 -5.73 12.14 -16.65
CA TYR A 282 -5.56 12.32 -15.21
C TYR A 282 -4.19 12.91 -14.89
N GLU A 283 -4.16 13.87 -13.97
CA GLU A 283 -2.92 14.45 -13.47
C GLU A 283 -2.98 14.69 -11.96
N SER A 284 -1.92 14.28 -11.28
CA SER A 284 -1.73 14.69 -9.90
C SER A 284 -1.19 16.12 -9.90
N VAL A 285 -1.83 17.03 -9.16
CA VAL A 285 -1.27 18.37 -8.98
C VAL A 285 -0.06 18.36 -8.04
N TYR A 286 0.50 17.20 -7.72
CA TYR A 286 1.48 16.98 -6.68
C TYR A 286 2.75 16.26 -7.16
N ASP A 287 2.77 15.81 -8.41
CA ASP A 287 3.91 15.13 -9.03
C ASP A 287 4.70 16.02 -10.02
N ASP A 288 4.08 17.08 -10.56
CA ASP A 288 4.65 17.91 -11.63
C ASP A 288 4.84 19.38 -11.22
N GLU A 289 5.28 20.28 -12.13
CA GLU A 289 5.40 21.73 -11.91
C GLU A 289 4.13 22.41 -11.35
N ALA A 290 2.96 21.78 -11.52
CA ALA A 290 1.70 22.22 -10.89
C ALA A 290 1.72 22.17 -9.35
N SER A 291 2.68 21.44 -8.76
CA SER A 291 2.78 21.09 -7.34
C SER A 291 3.34 22.14 -6.42
N GLU A 292 4.01 23.16 -6.95
CA GLU A 292 4.58 24.21 -6.10
C GLU A 292 3.50 25.12 -5.50
N TRP A 293 2.30 25.16 -6.10
CA TRP A 293 1.24 26.05 -5.63
C TRP A 293 0.48 25.49 -4.43
N PHE A 294 -0.07 24.28 -4.53
CA PHE A 294 -0.92 23.72 -3.48
C PHE A 294 -0.08 23.19 -2.31
N VAL A 295 -0.43 23.59 -1.09
CA VAL A 295 0.28 23.14 0.11
C VAL A 295 -0.36 21.87 0.64
N ARG A 296 0.47 20.83 0.82
CA ARG A 296 0.13 19.64 1.61
C ARG A 296 0.24 20.00 3.09
N ASP A 297 -0.82 20.59 3.64
CA ASP A 297 -0.87 20.96 5.06
C ASP A 297 -1.61 19.85 5.81
N PRO A 298 -1.06 19.22 6.87
CA PRO A 298 -1.79 18.31 7.78
C PRO A 298 -3.12 18.88 8.29
N GLY A 299 -3.23 20.20 8.38
CA GLY A 299 -4.33 20.88 9.04
C GLY A 299 -4.18 20.83 10.57
N PRO A 300 -4.95 21.64 11.31
CA PRO A 300 -4.73 21.86 12.75
C PRO A 300 -5.12 20.69 13.65
N PHE A 301 -5.81 19.67 13.14
CA PHE A 301 -6.18 18.44 13.86
C PHE A 301 -5.49 17.18 13.37
N SER A 302 -4.67 17.30 12.32
CA SER A 302 -3.74 16.23 12.05
C SER A 302 -2.77 16.16 13.22
N ALA A 303 -2.76 15.00 13.85
CA ALA A 303 -1.67 14.64 14.71
C ALA A 303 -0.51 14.26 13.78
N THR A 304 0.35 15.21 13.45
CA THR A 304 1.69 14.84 13.00
C THR A 304 2.45 14.33 14.22
N PHE A 305 3.10 13.20 14.04
CA PHE A 305 3.87 12.56 15.10
C PHE A 305 5.34 12.73 14.77
N GLU A 306 6.11 13.23 15.74
CA GLU A 306 7.56 13.24 15.63
C GLU A 306 8.07 11.80 15.58
N SER A 307 9.11 11.58 14.78
CA SER A 307 9.78 10.29 14.76
C SER A 307 10.54 10.09 16.07
N VAL A 308 10.54 8.87 16.58
CA VAL A 308 11.36 8.47 17.71
C VAL A 308 12.68 7.96 17.17
N GLY A 309 13.73 8.76 17.34
CA GLY A 309 15.07 8.43 16.88
C GLY A 309 15.77 7.38 17.73
N GLY A 310 16.79 6.76 17.15
CA GLY A 310 17.61 5.73 17.81
C GLY A 310 18.68 5.17 16.87
N PRO A 311 19.65 4.42 17.42
CA PRO A 311 20.68 3.75 16.61
C PRO A 311 20.04 2.66 15.75
N SER A 312 20.14 2.82 14.42
CA SER A 312 19.67 1.84 13.45
C SER A 312 20.37 2.10 12.10
N PRO A 313 21.66 1.77 11.97
CA PRO A 313 22.43 2.03 10.76
C PRO A 313 21.78 1.39 9.52
N LEU A 314 21.23 0.17 9.63
CA LEU A 314 20.61 -0.48 8.48
C LEU A 314 19.32 0.22 8.03
N ALA A 315 18.54 0.79 8.95
CA ALA A 315 17.38 1.60 8.58
C ALA A 315 17.77 2.90 7.88
N ARG A 316 18.87 3.55 8.30
CA ARG A 316 19.44 4.70 7.61
C ARG A 316 19.93 4.34 6.20
N ARG A 317 20.52 3.14 6.03
CA ARG A 317 20.94 2.63 4.71
C ARG A 317 19.75 2.31 3.80
N LEU A 318 18.64 1.79 4.33
CA LEU A 318 17.40 1.61 3.55
C LEU A 318 16.88 2.93 2.96
N ALA A 319 17.06 4.05 3.69
CA ALA A 319 16.66 5.38 3.23
C ALA A 319 17.64 6.04 2.24
N THR A 320 18.86 5.52 2.15
CA THR A 320 19.93 6.04 1.29
C THR A 320 20.30 5.00 0.25
N GLN A 321 21.41 4.29 0.47
CA GLN A 321 21.87 3.23 -0.41
C GLN A 321 22.50 2.07 0.39
N PRO A 322 22.44 0.83 -0.12
CA PRO A 322 23.02 -0.32 0.54
C PRO A 322 24.54 -0.33 0.37
N HIS A 323 25.28 -0.69 1.41
CA HIS A 323 26.73 -0.92 1.35
C HIS A 323 27.10 -2.41 1.20
N ARG A 324 26.10 -3.30 1.36
CA ARG A 324 26.21 -4.76 1.23
C ARG A 324 24.90 -5.35 0.73
N LEU A 325 24.83 -6.67 0.59
CA LEU A 325 23.55 -7.34 0.41
C LEU A 325 22.78 -7.28 1.74
N MET A 326 21.61 -6.65 1.72
CA MET A 326 20.77 -6.43 2.91
C MET A 326 19.40 -7.09 2.72
N ARG A 327 19.02 -7.98 3.64
CA ARG A 327 17.69 -8.61 3.68
C ARG A 327 16.75 -7.77 4.53
N VAL A 328 15.75 -7.18 3.88
CA VAL A 328 14.76 -6.29 4.52
C VAL A 328 13.40 -6.96 4.53
N MET A 329 12.94 -7.35 5.72
CA MET A 329 11.60 -7.91 5.92
C MET A 329 10.63 -6.80 6.31
N ILE A 330 9.45 -6.78 5.69
CA ILE A 330 8.38 -5.85 6.06
C ILE A 330 7.16 -6.66 6.49
N SER A 331 6.76 -6.51 7.76
CA SER A 331 5.56 -7.15 8.29
C SER A 331 4.37 -6.20 8.34
N SER A 332 3.23 -6.61 7.74
CA SER A 332 2.00 -5.80 7.72
C SER A 332 0.73 -6.65 7.70
N ASN A 333 -0.36 -6.17 8.30
CA ASN A 333 -1.64 -6.89 8.32
C ASN A 333 -2.56 -6.57 7.14
N SER A 334 -2.19 -5.64 6.26
CA SER A 334 -3.08 -5.14 5.22
C SER A 334 -2.69 -5.71 3.86
N ARG A 335 -3.69 -6.19 3.09
CA ARG A 335 -3.45 -6.63 1.71
C ARG A 335 -3.30 -5.38 0.85
N ALA A 336 -2.19 -5.27 0.13
CA ALA A 336 -2.14 -4.42 -1.05
C ALA A 336 -3.33 -4.61 -1.99
N VAL A 337 -3.50 -3.67 -2.93
CA VAL A 337 -4.41 -3.82 -4.07
C VAL A 337 -4.25 -5.21 -4.66
N SER A 338 -5.36 -5.93 -4.81
CA SER A 338 -5.32 -7.36 -5.12
C SER A 338 -5.10 -7.68 -6.60
N ARG A 339 -4.96 -6.65 -7.47
CA ARG A 339 -4.98 -6.77 -8.93
C ARG A 339 -4.07 -5.73 -9.58
N SER A 340 -3.58 -6.07 -10.77
CA SER A 340 -2.83 -5.15 -11.63
C SER A 340 -3.57 -3.83 -11.81
N ASP A 341 -2.86 -2.72 -11.62
CA ASP A 341 -3.33 -1.36 -11.92
C ASP A 341 -3.18 -1.00 -13.41
N GLY A 342 -2.84 -1.99 -14.25
CA GLY A 342 -2.57 -1.82 -15.69
C GLY A 342 -1.11 -1.49 -16.01
N THR A 343 -0.24 -1.36 -15.01
CA THR A 343 1.18 -1.03 -15.23
C THR A 343 2.10 -2.24 -15.45
N ASP A 344 1.54 -3.46 -15.44
CA ASP A 344 2.28 -4.75 -15.43
C ASP A 344 3.27 -4.92 -14.26
N LEU A 345 3.22 -4.02 -13.28
CA LEU A 345 4.02 -4.04 -12.06
C LEU A 345 3.17 -4.53 -10.88
N SER A 346 3.85 -5.02 -9.85
CA SER A 346 3.18 -5.63 -8.70
C SER A 346 2.21 -4.65 -8.01
N PRO A 347 0.98 -5.06 -7.65
CA PRO A 347 -0.07 -4.15 -7.20
C PRO A 347 0.07 -3.63 -5.76
N GLY A 348 1.32 -3.39 -5.33
CA GLY A 348 1.64 -2.38 -4.31
C GLY A 348 1.24 -2.74 -2.89
N ASN A 349 2.11 -3.47 -2.16
CA ASN A 349 2.14 -3.40 -0.68
C ASN A 349 3.31 -2.50 -0.27
N TYR A 350 3.49 -2.31 1.04
CA TYR A 350 4.61 -1.56 1.60
C TYR A 350 5.97 -2.00 1.04
N THR A 351 6.19 -3.31 0.91
CA THR A 351 7.41 -3.90 0.31
C THR A 351 7.60 -3.49 -1.15
N HIS A 352 6.53 -3.51 -1.96
CA HIS A 352 6.59 -3.07 -3.34
C HIS A 352 6.82 -1.56 -3.46
N GLY A 353 6.30 -0.76 -2.52
CA GLY A 353 6.64 0.67 -2.45
C GLY A 353 8.15 0.91 -2.31
N PHE A 354 8.82 0.12 -1.47
CA PHE A 354 10.29 0.15 -1.36
C PHE A 354 11.00 -0.44 -2.57
N ILE A 355 10.51 -1.53 -3.16
CA ILE A 355 11.09 -2.08 -4.40
C ILE A 355 11.01 -1.06 -5.54
N ASP A 356 9.89 -0.32 -5.66
CA ASP A 356 9.72 0.73 -6.67
C ASP A 356 10.63 1.92 -6.39
N LEU A 357 10.76 2.34 -5.12
CA LEU A 357 11.65 3.43 -4.73
C LEU A 357 13.13 3.08 -4.92
N GLN A 358 13.51 1.86 -4.55
CA GLN A 358 14.89 1.36 -4.52
C GLN A 358 15.16 0.41 -5.69
N ARG A 359 14.48 0.61 -6.83
CA ARG A 359 14.47 -0.34 -7.95
C ARG A 359 15.89 -0.66 -8.43
N GLU A 360 16.72 0.37 -8.63
CA GLU A 360 18.11 0.25 -9.08
C GLU A 360 19.04 -0.46 -8.09
N HIS A 361 18.67 -0.46 -6.81
CA HIS A 361 19.39 -1.13 -5.73
C HIS A 361 18.75 -2.46 -5.33
N THR A 362 17.63 -2.86 -5.94
CA THR A 362 16.95 -4.11 -5.58
C THR A 362 17.67 -5.30 -6.22
N ALA A 363 18.24 -6.14 -5.36
CA ALA A 363 18.95 -7.37 -5.70
C ALA A 363 18.07 -8.62 -5.67
N GLY A 364 16.89 -8.57 -5.06
CA GLY A 364 15.98 -9.70 -5.10
C GLY A 364 14.80 -9.63 -4.16
N VAL A 365 14.16 -10.78 -4.02
CA VAL A 365 13.06 -11.01 -3.09
C VAL A 365 13.25 -12.29 -2.29
N PHE A 366 12.68 -12.33 -1.10
CA PHE A 366 12.66 -13.52 -0.25
C PHE A 366 11.31 -13.71 0.41
N PHE A 367 11.04 -14.96 0.81
CA PHE A 367 9.80 -15.41 1.42
C PHE A 367 8.56 -15.13 0.57
N ARG A 368 8.70 -15.24 -0.76
CA ARG A 368 7.54 -15.25 -1.66
C ARG A 368 6.76 -16.55 -1.43
N PRO A 369 5.47 -16.51 -1.08
CA PRO A 369 4.72 -17.72 -0.81
C PRO A 369 4.50 -18.56 -2.06
N ALA A 370 4.52 -19.89 -1.93
CA ALA A 370 4.24 -20.82 -3.01
C ALA A 370 2.73 -20.83 -3.35
N THR A 371 2.36 -20.56 -4.60
CA THR A 371 0.95 -20.47 -5.03
C THR A 371 0.68 -21.13 -6.39
N ARG A 372 -0.58 -21.40 -6.70
CA ARG A 372 -1.05 -21.88 -8.02
C ARG A 372 -1.57 -20.72 -8.87
N GLY A 373 -0.66 -19.82 -9.21
CA GLY A 373 -0.99 -18.57 -9.91
C GLY A 373 -1.47 -17.45 -8.98
N SER A 374 -1.50 -16.25 -9.54
CA SER A 374 -1.90 -15.00 -8.91
C SER A 374 -2.39 -14.05 -10.01
N LEU A 375 -3.38 -13.19 -9.74
CA LEU A 375 -3.74 -12.11 -10.68
C LEU A 375 -2.79 -10.90 -10.59
N ALA A 376 -1.87 -10.94 -9.63
CA ALA A 376 -0.94 -9.88 -9.30
C ALA A 376 0.49 -10.31 -9.65
N PRO A 377 1.20 -9.57 -10.52
CA PRO A 377 2.61 -9.80 -10.74
C PRO A 377 3.41 -9.56 -9.47
N TRP A 378 4.61 -10.14 -9.40
CA TRP A 378 5.53 -9.98 -8.28
C TRP A 378 6.94 -9.80 -8.83
N PHE A 379 7.75 -8.99 -8.16
CA PHE A 379 9.11 -8.75 -8.57
C PHE A 379 9.93 -10.05 -8.56
N GLY A 380 10.51 -10.40 -9.72
CA GLY A 380 11.33 -11.58 -9.95
C GLY A 380 10.51 -12.87 -10.01
N LEU A 381 9.80 -13.19 -8.94
CA LEU A 381 8.96 -14.39 -8.81
C LEU A 381 7.52 -14.11 -9.26
N ASP A 382 7.38 -13.71 -10.52
CA ASP A 382 6.10 -13.39 -11.14
C ASP A 382 5.25 -14.65 -11.30
N CYS A 383 4.04 -14.64 -10.71
CA CYS A 383 3.09 -15.75 -10.77
C CYS A 383 1.80 -15.38 -11.50
N THR A 384 1.82 -14.33 -12.33
CA THR A 384 0.71 -14.03 -13.27
C THR A 384 0.47 -15.19 -14.23
N GLU A 385 1.55 -15.86 -14.63
CA GLU A 385 1.53 -17.17 -15.24
C GLU A 385 1.52 -18.27 -14.18
N GLU A 386 0.71 -19.32 -14.40
CA GLU A 386 0.65 -20.44 -13.46
C GLU A 386 1.96 -21.25 -13.47
N ALA A 387 2.62 -21.29 -12.32
CA ALA A 387 3.76 -22.17 -12.06
C ALA A 387 3.39 -23.63 -12.38
N ARG A 388 4.27 -24.33 -13.11
CA ARG A 388 4.03 -25.74 -13.46
C ARG A 388 3.91 -26.59 -12.20
N SER A 389 2.81 -27.32 -12.11
CA SER A 389 2.56 -28.20 -10.98
C SER A 389 1.81 -29.46 -11.38
N HIS A 390 2.07 -30.56 -10.67
CA HIS A 390 1.32 -31.80 -10.78
C HIS A 390 1.09 -32.35 -9.38
N ARG A 391 -0.16 -32.70 -9.05
CA ARG A 391 -0.56 -33.16 -7.71
C ARG A 391 -0.03 -32.28 -6.57
N ALA A 392 0.00 -30.97 -6.81
CA ALA A 392 0.23 -29.97 -5.78
C ALA A 392 -1.12 -29.41 -5.32
N GLN A 393 -1.33 -29.22 -4.02
CA GLN A 393 -2.57 -28.66 -3.48
C GLN A 393 -2.27 -27.44 -2.63
N LEU A 394 -3.08 -26.40 -2.73
CA LEU A 394 -2.97 -25.27 -1.80
C LEU A 394 -3.24 -25.76 -0.38
N ILE A 395 -2.30 -25.48 0.51
CA ILE A 395 -2.51 -25.66 1.93
C ILE A 395 -3.32 -24.45 2.40
N ASP A 396 -4.62 -24.67 2.59
CA ASP A 396 -5.52 -23.63 3.04
C ASP A 396 -5.31 -23.36 4.54
N ALA A 397 -4.96 -22.11 4.87
CA ALA A 397 -4.86 -21.61 6.24
C ALA A 397 -6.21 -21.65 7.00
N THR A 398 -7.33 -21.81 6.28
CA THR A 398 -8.69 -21.86 6.82
C THR A 398 -9.01 -23.19 7.50
N PHE A 399 -8.36 -24.28 7.09
CA PHE A 399 -8.73 -25.64 7.52
C PHE A 399 -7.56 -26.38 8.17
N GLY A 400 -6.86 -25.76 9.12
CA GLY A 400 -6.08 -26.34 10.25
C GLY A 400 -5.14 -27.55 10.08
N LYS A 401 -5.01 -28.14 8.88
CA LYS A 401 -4.18 -29.34 8.66
C LYS A 401 -2.72 -29.07 8.93
N TYR A 402 -2.30 -27.83 8.71
CA TYR A 402 -0.97 -27.32 9.04
C TYR A 402 -1.07 -26.14 9.98
N GLY A 403 -2.10 -26.08 10.83
CA GLY A 403 -2.46 -24.88 11.59
C GLY A 403 -1.30 -24.30 12.41
N ALA A 404 -0.42 -25.15 12.96
CA ALA A 404 0.76 -24.68 13.71
C ALA A 404 1.81 -23.96 12.82
N PHE A 405 1.85 -24.25 11.52
CA PHE A 405 2.84 -23.75 10.56
C PHE A 405 2.28 -22.68 9.63
N SER A 406 1.09 -22.94 9.05
CA SER A 406 0.45 -22.05 8.08
C SER A 406 0.08 -20.70 8.68
N ARG A 407 0.07 -20.59 10.01
CA ARG A 407 -0.16 -19.33 10.70
C ARG A 407 0.94 -18.29 10.49
N MET A 408 2.12 -18.72 10.05
CA MET A 408 3.30 -17.85 9.89
C MET A 408 3.65 -17.58 8.44
N TRP A 409 3.06 -18.32 7.49
CA TRP A 409 3.38 -18.14 6.08
C TRP A 409 2.96 -16.75 5.59
N THR A 410 3.59 -16.33 4.50
CA THR A 410 3.46 -15.00 3.96
C THR A 410 2.31 -14.92 2.95
N GLY A 411 1.60 -13.80 2.88
CA GLY A 411 0.52 -13.60 1.91
C GLY A 411 -0.87 -13.86 2.46
N SER A 412 -1.88 -13.70 1.60
CA SER A 412 -3.25 -13.56 2.05
C SER A 412 -4.22 -14.36 1.17
N ALA A 413 -4.71 -15.50 1.64
CA ALA A 413 -5.65 -16.32 0.88
C ALA A 413 -7.10 -15.79 1.03
N ARG A 414 -7.90 -15.76 -0.05
CA ARG A 414 -9.34 -15.46 0.03
C ARG A 414 -10.06 -16.68 0.61
N GLY A 415 -10.44 -16.61 1.88
CA GLY A 415 -11.22 -17.62 2.60
C GLY A 415 -11.87 -17.01 3.84
N PRO A 416 -12.88 -17.65 4.44
CA PRO A 416 -13.68 -17.09 5.55
C PRO A 416 -12.86 -16.76 6.81
N SER A 417 -11.58 -17.14 6.85
CA SER A 417 -10.67 -16.83 7.95
C SER A 417 -9.78 -15.61 7.74
N GLN A 418 -9.70 -15.03 6.53
CA GLN A 418 -8.71 -13.98 6.17
C GLN A 418 -7.31 -14.28 6.76
N GLY A 419 -6.87 -15.53 6.73
CA GLY A 419 -5.69 -15.97 7.48
C GLY A 419 -4.34 -15.67 6.81
N PRO A 420 -3.25 -15.95 7.53
CA PRO A 420 -1.86 -15.94 7.06
C PRO A 420 -1.61 -16.85 5.83
N GLY A 421 -0.43 -16.69 5.23
CA GLY A 421 -0.02 -17.12 3.89
C GLY A 421 -0.43 -18.47 3.35
N ALA A 422 -0.36 -18.58 2.01
CA ALA A 422 -0.56 -19.83 1.29
C ALA A 422 0.76 -20.60 1.18
N GLY A 423 0.65 -21.92 1.26
CA GLY A 423 1.70 -22.85 0.87
C GLY A 423 1.12 -23.90 -0.09
N LEU A 424 1.96 -24.79 -0.58
CA LEU A 424 1.57 -25.91 -1.43
C LEU A 424 2.01 -27.22 -0.80
N PHE A 425 1.12 -28.20 -0.79
CA PHE A 425 1.45 -29.58 -0.48
C PHE A 425 1.67 -30.33 -1.79
N VAL A 426 2.87 -30.82 -2.03
CA VAL A 426 3.21 -31.66 -3.18
C VAL A 426 3.03 -33.11 -2.76
N GLU A 427 2.01 -33.79 -3.28
CA GLU A 427 1.76 -35.20 -2.99
C GLU A 427 2.84 -36.09 -3.60
N ASN A 428 3.04 -37.29 -3.04
CA ASN A 428 3.92 -38.31 -3.62
C ASN A 428 3.62 -38.58 -5.11
N GLY A 429 4.65 -38.51 -5.96
CA GLY A 429 4.56 -38.58 -7.42
C GLY A 429 4.17 -37.25 -8.09
N GLY A 430 3.99 -36.18 -7.31
CA GLY A 430 3.74 -34.82 -7.77
C GLY A 430 5.00 -33.98 -7.84
N PHE A 431 4.88 -32.80 -8.45
CA PHE A 431 5.94 -31.79 -8.48
C PHE A 431 5.38 -30.36 -8.45
N TYR A 432 6.23 -29.42 -8.06
CA TYR A 432 6.02 -27.98 -8.18
C TYR A 432 7.29 -27.31 -8.71
N GLU A 433 7.15 -26.43 -9.70
CA GLU A 433 8.27 -25.76 -10.35
C GLU A 433 7.99 -24.27 -10.44
N MET A 434 8.89 -23.46 -9.87
CA MET A 434 8.77 -22.01 -9.86
C MET A 434 10.11 -21.37 -10.23
N ARG A 435 10.04 -20.34 -11.07
CA ARG A 435 11.21 -19.62 -11.61
C ARG A 435 11.14 -18.13 -11.31
N ALA A 436 12.30 -17.50 -11.29
CA ALA A 436 12.45 -16.06 -11.24
C ALA A 436 12.85 -15.53 -12.62
N LYS A 437 12.19 -14.46 -13.06
CA LYS A 437 12.54 -13.70 -14.27
C LYS A 437 13.53 -12.59 -13.96
N PRO A 438 14.33 -12.14 -14.94
CA PRO A 438 15.05 -10.87 -14.84
C PRO A 438 14.09 -9.69 -14.67
N GLU A 439 14.50 -8.68 -13.90
CA GLU A 439 13.70 -7.50 -13.59
C GLU A 439 14.41 -6.23 -14.10
N PRO A 440 13.93 -5.62 -15.19
CA PRO A 440 14.53 -4.41 -15.75
C PRO A 440 14.66 -3.28 -14.73
N GLY A 441 15.73 -2.50 -14.85
CA GLY A 441 16.04 -1.38 -13.94
C GLY A 441 16.46 -1.81 -12.54
N SER A 442 16.66 -3.11 -12.28
CA SER A 442 17.14 -3.64 -11.00
C SER A 442 18.48 -4.36 -11.13
N LEU A 443 19.00 -4.89 -10.00
CA LEU A 443 20.21 -5.70 -10.01
C LEU A 443 19.94 -7.17 -10.40
N MET A 444 18.68 -7.61 -10.49
CA MET A 444 18.30 -8.95 -10.95
C MET A 444 18.26 -9.01 -12.48
N THR A 445 19.41 -9.15 -13.12
CA THR A 445 19.50 -9.30 -14.59
C THR A 445 19.97 -10.70 -15.00
N ALA A 446 19.69 -11.08 -16.26
CA ALA A 446 20.05 -12.40 -16.79
C ALA A 446 21.57 -12.61 -16.85
N ASP A 447 22.32 -11.57 -17.19
CA ASP A 447 23.78 -11.56 -17.36
C ASP A 447 24.56 -11.57 -16.04
N LYS A 448 23.89 -11.81 -14.91
CA LYS A 448 24.48 -11.86 -13.57
C LYS A 448 24.08 -13.16 -12.86
N PRO A 449 24.88 -13.64 -11.91
CA PRO A 449 24.51 -14.80 -11.10
C PRO A 449 23.20 -14.59 -10.35
N LEU A 450 22.49 -15.69 -10.09
CA LEU A 450 21.24 -15.67 -9.34
C LEU A 450 21.18 -16.85 -8.37
N VAL A 451 20.93 -16.57 -7.10
CA VAL A 451 20.58 -17.60 -6.12
C VAL A 451 19.07 -17.77 -6.10
N VAL A 452 18.61 -19.01 -6.15
CA VAL A 452 17.21 -19.40 -5.91
C VAL A 452 17.16 -20.38 -4.76
N GLU A 453 16.25 -20.15 -3.83
CA GLU A 453 15.95 -21.05 -2.72
C GLU A 453 14.49 -21.46 -2.72
N ALA A 454 14.22 -22.67 -2.24
CA ALA A 454 12.88 -23.11 -1.87
C ALA A 454 12.88 -23.63 -0.43
N HIS A 455 11.85 -23.26 0.30
CA HIS A 455 11.69 -23.61 1.70
C HIS A 455 10.57 -24.64 1.87
N VAL A 456 10.90 -25.75 2.53
CA VAL A 456 10.03 -26.90 2.74
C VAL A 456 9.99 -27.31 4.20
N ILE A 457 9.06 -28.20 4.57
CA ILE A 457 8.95 -28.75 5.93
C ILE A 457 9.29 -30.24 5.90
N ALA A 458 10.27 -30.64 6.71
CA ALA A 458 10.54 -32.03 7.05
C ALA A 458 9.70 -32.44 8.26
N PHE A 459 9.01 -33.57 8.17
CA PHE A 459 8.07 -34.05 9.17
C PHE A 459 7.87 -35.58 9.06
N PRO A 460 7.30 -36.25 10.08
CA PRO A 460 7.25 -37.71 10.08
C PRO A 460 6.28 -38.21 9.01
N GLY A 461 6.76 -39.07 8.12
CA GLY A 461 6.00 -39.60 6.98
C GLY A 461 6.01 -38.72 5.73
N ALA A 462 6.79 -37.64 5.71
CA ALA A 462 7.01 -36.83 4.50
C ALA A 462 7.68 -37.64 3.37
N SER A 463 7.48 -37.22 2.13
CA SER A 463 8.21 -37.77 0.98
C SER A 463 9.67 -37.35 0.97
N THR A 464 10.54 -38.16 0.37
CA THR A 464 11.86 -37.69 -0.04
C THR A 464 11.68 -36.62 -1.11
N LEU A 465 12.37 -35.48 -0.96
CA LEU A 465 12.40 -34.40 -1.93
C LEU A 465 13.48 -34.69 -2.98
N MET A 466 13.05 -34.85 -4.21
CA MET A 466 13.91 -34.77 -5.39
C MET A 466 13.82 -33.34 -5.92
N TRP A 467 14.93 -32.62 -6.05
CA TRP A 467 14.88 -31.26 -6.57
C TRP A 467 15.92 -31.01 -7.64
N GLN A 468 15.62 -30.11 -8.58
CA GLN A 468 16.48 -29.83 -9.72
C GLN A 468 16.42 -28.35 -10.07
N ALA A 469 17.59 -27.76 -10.33
CA ALA A 469 17.68 -26.43 -10.90
C ALA A 469 17.20 -26.44 -12.35
N THR A 470 16.31 -25.50 -12.71
CA THR A 470 15.74 -25.42 -14.06
C THR A 470 15.81 -24.01 -14.63
N ARG A 471 15.89 -23.93 -15.96
CA ARG A 471 15.82 -22.70 -16.75
C ARG A 471 14.64 -22.75 -17.72
N GLY A 472 14.07 -21.61 -18.09
CA GLY A 472 12.95 -21.55 -19.04
C GLY A 472 12.68 -20.12 -19.51
N ARG A 473 11.66 -19.95 -20.36
CA ARG A 473 11.29 -18.64 -20.93
C ARG A 473 10.14 -17.95 -20.16
N SER A 474 9.46 -18.72 -19.31
CA SER A 474 8.19 -18.36 -18.67
C SER A 474 7.98 -19.26 -17.43
N GLN A 475 6.91 -19.07 -16.66
CA GLN A 475 6.55 -20.04 -15.61
C GLN A 475 5.96 -21.33 -16.20
N GLY A 476 5.16 -21.19 -17.27
CA GLY A 476 4.39 -22.29 -17.87
C GLY A 476 5.22 -23.26 -18.71
N ASP A 477 6.43 -22.85 -19.12
CA ASP A 477 7.27 -23.63 -20.03
C ASP A 477 7.91 -24.86 -19.38
N VAL A 478 8.14 -25.90 -20.18
CA VAL A 478 8.93 -27.07 -19.76
C VAL A 478 10.36 -26.63 -19.56
N GLY A 479 10.83 -26.70 -18.31
CA GLY A 479 12.16 -26.24 -17.94
C GLY A 479 13.26 -27.14 -18.49
N ILE A 480 14.39 -26.53 -18.80
CA ILE A 480 15.64 -27.21 -19.13
C ILE A 480 16.41 -27.38 -17.82
N ALA A 481 16.89 -28.60 -17.55
CA ALA A 481 17.71 -28.86 -16.37
C ALA A 481 19.04 -28.09 -16.44
N ALA A 482 19.35 -27.36 -15.36
CA ALA A 482 20.64 -26.68 -15.17
C ALA A 482 21.64 -27.53 -14.36
N GLY A 483 21.28 -28.76 -14.02
CA GLY A 483 22.12 -29.71 -13.29
C GLY A 483 21.41 -31.03 -13.01
N PRO A 484 22.10 -32.03 -12.45
CA PRO A 484 21.47 -33.28 -12.04
C PRO A 484 20.48 -33.05 -10.88
N PRO A 485 19.42 -33.88 -10.76
CA PRO A 485 18.56 -33.86 -9.58
C PRO A 485 19.35 -34.17 -8.30
N GLN A 486 19.00 -33.48 -7.23
CA GLN A 486 19.51 -33.70 -5.89
C GLN A 486 18.41 -34.28 -5.00
N VAL A 487 18.81 -34.93 -3.90
CA VAL A 487 17.91 -35.67 -3.01
C VAL A 487 18.06 -35.15 -1.59
N LEU A 488 16.93 -34.91 -0.93
CA LEU A 488 16.86 -34.57 0.49
C LEU A 488 15.78 -35.43 1.15
N ASP A 489 16.16 -36.19 2.18
CA ASP A 489 15.18 -36.96 2.94
C ASP A 489 14.47 -36.05 3.96
N LEU A 490 13.17 -35.82 3.72
CA LEU A 490 12.32 -35.02 4.60
C LEU A 490 11.59 -35.89 5.63
N ASN A 491 11.65 -37.22 5.53
CA ASN A 491 10.95 -38.10 6.45
C ASN A 491 11.69 -38.17 7.79
N THR A 492 11.08 -37.62 8.83
CA THR A 492 11.66 -37.62 10.18
C THR A 492 11.05 -38.67 11.11
N GLN A 493 10.28 -39.62 10.57
CA GLN A 493 9.54 -40.59 11.35
C GLN A 493 10.46 -41.43 12.24
N ARG A 494 10.25 -41.33 13.55
CA ARG A 494 10.84 -42.25 14.54
C ARG A 494 9.92 -43.44 14.78
N TYR A 495 8.61 -43.19 14.81
CA TYR A 495 7.62 -44.18 15.17
C TYR A 495 6.35 -44.06 14.30
N GLY A 496 5.72 -45.18 14.02
CA GLY A 496 4.46 -45.24 13.27
C GLY A 496 3.50 -46.24 13.90
N ARG A 497 2.22 -45.88 14.01
CA ARG A 497 1.21 -46.74 14.63
C ARG A 497 -0.18 -46.45 14.08
N LEU A 498 -0.99 -47.51 14.03
CA LEU A 498 -2.43 -47.40 13.83
C LEU A 498 -3.14 -47.06 15.16
N TRP A 499 -4.07 -46.11 15.11
CA TRP A 499 -4.98 -45.80 16.21
C TRP A 499 -5.73 -47.07 16.62
N GLY A 500 -5.53 -47.48 17.87
CA GLY A 500 -6.07 -48.70 18.45
C GLY A 500 -7.39 -48.47 19.21
N PRO A 501 -8.07 -49.56 19.62
CA PRO A 501 -9.32 -49.47 20.39
C PRO A 501 -9.19 -48.81 21.76
N GLY A 502 -7.99 -48.81 22.35
CA GLY A 502 -7.70 -48.16 23.64
C GLY A 502 -7.35 -46.67 23.52
N ASP A 503 -7.08 -46.18 22.31
CA ASP A 503 -6.75 -44.77 22.08
C ASP A 503 -8.04 -43.94 22.08
N SER A 504 -8.01 -42.78 22.72
CA SER A 504 -9.18 -41.92 22.87
C SER A 504 -8.87 -40.44 22.71
N ILE A 505 -9.87 -39.68 22.27
CA ILE A 505 -9.80 -38.23 22.21
C ILE A 505 -10.23 -37.69 23.55
N ILE A 506 -9.38 -36.89 24.19
CA ILE A 506 -9.72 -36.22 25.45
C ILE A 506 -10.50 -34.94 25.11
N ASN A 507 -9.94 -34.14 24.21
CA ASN A 507 -10.52 -32.90 23.69
C ASN A 507 -9.83 -32.53 22.36
N PRO A 508 -10.20 -31.43 21.68
CA PRO A 508 -9.59 -31.07 20.40
C PRO A 508 -8.07 -30.86 20.43
N THR A 509 -7.46 -30.53 21.56
CA THR A 509 -6.01 -30.30 21.70
C THR A 509 -5.31 -31.43 22.45
N ALA A 510 -5.97 -32.55 22.75
CA ALA A 510 -5.37 -33.63 23.52
C ALA A 510 -5.94 -35.01 23.18
N ILE A 511 -5.03 -35.98 23.05
CA ILE A 511 -5.34 -37.39 22.86
C ILE A 511 -4.73 -38.24 23.97
N ARG A 512 -5.37 -39.37 24.26
CA ARG A 512 -4.82 -40.43 25.07
C ARG A 512 -4.43 -41.59 24.16
N LEU A 513 -3.18 -42.01 24.26
CA LEU A 513 -2.65 -43.16 23.55
C LEU A 513 -2.41 -44.29 24.55
N ASP A 514 -3.02 -45.44 24.33
CA ASP A 514 -2.88 -46.65 25.14
C ASP A 514 -1.51 -47.32 24.91
N GLY A 515 -0.93 -47.93 25.94
CA GLY A 515 0.41 -48.52 25.92
C GLY A 515 1.52 -47.64 26.52
N ASP A 516 2.75 -48.15 26.53
CA ASP A 516 3.93 -47.41 26.96
C ASP A 516 4.49 -46.56 25.80
N TRP A 517 4.54 -45.25 26.01
CA TRP A 517 5.02 -44.26 25.04
C TRP A 517 6.28 -43.53 25.51
N THR A 518 6.95 -44.08 26.53
CA THR A 518 8.17 -43.48 27.10
C THR A 518 9.26 -43.42 26.04
N GLY A 519 9.72 -42.21 25.70
CA GLY A 519 10.76 -41.95 24.70
C GLY A 519 10.32 -42.11 23.23
N LEU A 520 9.03 -42.36 22.97
CA LEU A 520 8.48 -42.48 21.61
C LEU A 520 7.86 -41.19 21.09
N VAL A 521 7.34 -40.35 21.99
CA VAL A 521 6.78 -39.03 21.71
C VAL A 521 7.33 -38.05 22.73
N GLU A 522 7.84 -36.92 22.26
CA GLU A 522 8.41 -35.86 23.10
C GLU A 522 7.71 -34.51 22.81
N ALA A 523 7.77 -33.58 23.76
CA ALA A 523 7.34 -32.21 23.49
C ALA A 523 8.25 -31.60 22.41
N GLY A 524 7.66 -30.93 21.43
CA GLY A 524 8.32 -30.41 20.23
C GLY A 524 8.29 -31.36 19.03
N ASP A 525 7.95 -32.65 19.21
CA ASP A 525 7.69 -33.55 18.08
C ASP A 525 6.48 -33.09 17.26
N ALA A 526 6.38 -33.60 16.03
CA ALA A 526 5.17 -33.56 15.25
C ALA A 526 4.49 -34.94 15.19
N ILE A 527 3.16 -34.91 15.06
CA ILE A 527 2.34 -36.07 14.71
C ILE A 527 1.63 -35.79 13.39
N TYR A 528 1.90 -36.63 12.39
CA TYR A 528 1.26 -36.59 11.08
C TYR A 528 0.27 -37.74 10.92
N VAL A 529 -0.96 -37.42 10.52
CA VAL A 529 -1.99 -38.43 10.23
C VAL A 529 -1.93 -38.78 8.74
N VAL A 530 -1.44 -39.97 8.43
CA VAL A 530 -1.23 -40.45 7.05
C VAL A 530 -2.53 -40.88 6.39
N ALA A 531 -3.36 -41.64 7.11
CA ALA A 531 -4.60 -42.21 6.59
C ALA A 531 -5.68 -42.28 7.68
N GLY A 532 -6.95 -42.34 7.26
CA GLY A 532 -8.12 -42.36 8.16
C GLY A 532 -8.70 -40.96 8.42
N PRO A 533 -9.69 -40.84 9.33
CA PRO A 533 -10.19 -39.55 9.78
C PRO A 533 -9.04 -38.66 10.26
N GLY A 534 -9.00 -37.45 9.70
CA GLY A 534 -7.93 -36.51 9.98
C GLY A 534 -6.69 -36.61 9.09
N ALA A 535 -6.68 -37.44 8.04
CA ALA A 535 -5.57 -37.54 7.11
C ALA A 535 -5.09 -36.19 6.52
N GLY A 536 -3.77 -36.03 6.49
CA GLY A 536 -3.05 -34.84 6.07
C GLY A 536 -2.87 -33.79 7.16
N GLN A 537 -3.32 -34.04 8.40
CA GLN A 537 -3.07 -33.14 9.52
C GLN A 537 -1.67 -33.36 10.12
N LEU A 538 -0.98 -32.28 10.40
CA LEU A 538 0.32 -32.20 11.06
C LEU A 538 0.18 -31.33 12.32
N HIS A 539 0.40 -31.93 13.49
CA HIS A 539 0.26 -31.28 14.79
C HIS A 539 1.58 -31.27 15.54
N ILE A 540 1.91 -30.15 16.19
CA ILE A 540 3.07 -30.06 17.08
C ILE A 540 2.64 -30.45 18.49
N VAL A 541 3.39 -31.37 19.10
CA VAL A 541 3.20 -31.83 20.47
C VAL A 541 3.69 -30.73 21.41
N SER A 542 2.77 -30.11 22.17
CA SER A 542 3.12 -29.10 23.17
C SER A 542 3.58 -29.74 24.48
N ARG A 543 2.99 -30.88 24.84
CA ARG A 543 3.26 -31.58 26.10
C ARG A 543 2.94 -33.06 25.99
N VAL A 544 3.71 -33.88 26.71
CA VAL A 544 3.42 -35.31 26.90
C VAL A 544 3.39 -35.62 28.39
N THR A 545 2.30 -36.24 28.85
CA THR A 545 2.18 -36.76 30.22
C THR A 545 2.16 -38.28 30.18
N GLN A 546 3.26 -38.89 30.60
CA GLN A 546 3.43 -40.34 30.60
C GLN A 546 2.72 -40.97 31.81
N GLY A 547 1.99 -42.05 31.56
CA GLY A 547 1.43 -42.95 32.58
C GLY A 547 1.90 -44.38 32.35
N ILE A 548 1.64 -45.27 33.30
CA ILE A 548 2.17 -46.65 33.29
C ILE A 548 1.69 -47.45 32.05
N PHE A 549 0.47 -47.17 31.57
CA PHE A 549 -0.14 -47.88 30.44
C PHE A 549 -0.75 -46.95 29.40
N SER A 550 -0.45 -45.65 29.46
CA SER A 550 -0.92 -44.70 28.45
C SER A 550 -0.15 -43.40 28.52
N ALA A 551 -0.07 -42.67 27.41
CA ALA A 551 0.36 -41.28 27.39
C ALA A 551 -0.79 -40.34 27.03
N ILE A 552 -0.81 -39.17 27.65
CA ILE A 552 -1.61 -38.04 27.20
C ILE A 552 -0.71 -37.14 26.38
N VAL A 553 -1.06 -36.94 25.11
CA VAL A 553 -0.33 -36.07 24.18
C VAL A 553 -1.19 -34.84 23.93
N GLU A 554 -0.67 -33.68 24.27
CA GLU A 554 -1.28 -32.38 24.05
C GLU A 554 -0.64 -31.69 22.85
N PHE A 555 -1.43 -30.93 22.10
CA PHE A 555 -1.02 -30.21 20.90
C PHE A 555 -1.05 -28.71 21.10
N THR A 556 -0.23 -28.00 20.32
CA THR A 556 -0.21 -26.53 20.29
C THR A 556 -1.49 -25.96 19.68
N MET A 557 -2.17 -26.74 18.84
CA MET A 557 -3.37 -26.34 18.11
C MET A 557 -4.44 -27.43 18.12
N PRO A 558 -5.74 -27.07 18.03
CA PRO A 558 -6.81 -28.05 17.93
C PRO A 558 -6.73 -28.90 16.66
N MET A 559 -6.97 -30.21 16.80
CA MET A 559 -7.26 -31.11 15.69
C MET A 559 -8.61 -30.73 15.07
N LEU A 560 -8.66 -30.69 13.74
CA LEU A 560 -9.90 -30.44 13.01
C LEU A 560 -10.80 -31.66 12.95
N SER A 561 -10.16 -32.80 12.76
CA SER A 561 -10.81 -34.09 12.67
C SER A 561 -10.03 -35.03 13.55
N SER A 562 -10.72 -35.59 14.52
CA SER A 562 -10.16 -36.54 15.44
C SER A 562 -9.78 -37.82 14.70
N PRO A 563 -8.57 -38.37 14.90
CA PRO A 563 -8.27 -39.73 14.47
C PRO A 563 -9.23 -40.72 15.14
N SER A 564 -9.50 -41.81 14.44
CA SER A 564 -10.31 -42.94 14.92
C SER A 564 -9.58 -44.26 14.70
N THR A 565 -10.11 -45.36 15.24
CA THR A 565 -9.55 -46.71 15.04
C THR A 565 -9.19 -46.98 13.58
N GLY A 566 -7.93 -47.39 13.35
CA GLY A 566 -7.36 -47.61 12.03
C GLY A 566 -6.66 -46.41 11.38
N SER A 567 -6.72 -45.21 11.99
CA SER A 567 -5.97 -44.04 11.49
C SER A 567 -4.47 -44.28 11.65
N ASP A 568 -3.69 -44.03 10.60
CA ASP A 568 -2.24 -44.21 10.61
C ASP A 568 -1.56 -42.91 11.07
N MET A 569 -0.85 -42.96 12.19
CA MET A 569 -0.14 -41.82 12.78
C MET A 569 1.37 -42.05 12.75
N ARG A 570 2.10 -41.02 12.33
CA ARG A 570 3.56 -40.99 12.30
C ARG A 570 4.06 -39.92 13.26
N VAL A 571 5.03 -40.28 14.08
CA VAL A 571 5.61 -39.43 15.13
C VAL A 571 7.10 -39.24 14.86
N GLY A 572 7.57 -38.02 15.05
CA GLY A 572 8.99 -37.68 14.96
C GLY A 572 9.20 -36.17 15.04
N PRO A 573 10.45 -35.71 15.07
CA PRO A 573 10.75 -34.28 15.07
C PRO A 573 10.26 -33.64 13.77
N TRP A 574 10.13 -32.32 13.74
CA TRP A 574 9.94 -31.57 12.51
C TRP A 574 11.02 -30.50 12.41
N ARG A 575 11.28 -30.02 11.20
CA ARG A 575 12.15 -28.86 10.97
C ARG A 575 11.86 -28.26 9.61
N PHE A 576 12.19 -26.99 9.46
CA PHE A 576 12.25 -26.41 8.14
C PHE A 576 13.54 -26.81 7.43
N GLU A 577 13.46 -26.92 6.12
CA GLU A 577 14.57 -27.23 5.24
C GLU A 577 14.62 -26.21 4.10
N THR A 578 15.84 -25.91 3.64
CA THR A 578 16.06 -25.02 2.49
C THR A 578 16.90 -25.75 1.46
N VAL A 579 16.40 -25.80 0.24
CA VAL A 579 17.20 -26.21 -0.92
C VAL A 579 17.60 -24.97 -1.70
N ARG A 580 18.85 -24.94 -2.18
CA ARG A 580 19.47 -23.76 -2.76
C ARG A 580 20.25 -24.12 -4.01
N HIS A 581 20.13 -23.30 -5.04
CA HIS A 581 21.01 -23.33 -6.20
C HIS A 581 21.49 -21.93 -6.56
N GLU A 582 22.76 -21.81 -6.95
CA GLU A 582 23.34 -20.59 -7.50
C GLU A 582 23.56 -20.81 -8.99
N PHE A 583 22.80 -20.08 -9.79
CA PHE A 583 22.91 -20.06 -11.24
C PHE A 583 24.01 -19.09 -11.66
N ASP A 584 24.80 -19.50 -12.65
CA ASP A 584 25.72 -18.61 -13.34
C ASP A 584 24.98 -17.50 -14.11
N ALA A 585 25.76 -16.51 -14.55
CA ALA A 585 25.32 -15.51 -15.52
C ALA A 585 24.91 -16.20 -16.84
N ILE A 586 23.86 -15.69 -17.45
CA ILE A 586 23.33 -16.19 -18.72
C ILE A 586 23.93 -15.37 -19.87
N GLU A 587 24.37 -16.04 -20.92
CA GLU A 587 24.85 -15.39 -22.13
C GLU A 587 23.77 -14.55 -22.80
N ALA A 588 24.16 -13.40 -23.36
CA ALA A 588 23.23 -12.51 -24.05
C ALA A 588 22.55 -13.24 -25.22
N GLY A 589 21.22 -13.17 -25.29
CA GLY A 589 20.41 -13.77 -26.36
C GLY A 589 19.84 -15.16 -26.06
N ASP A 590 20.17 -15.78 -24.93
CA ASP A 590 19.48 -17.01 -24.50
C ASP A 590 18.08 -16.69 -23.97
N GLU A 591 17.05 -17.15 -24.69
CA GLU A 591 15.64 -16.96 -24.34
C GLU A 591 15.22 -17.68 -23.05
N ASN A 592 16.05 -18.58 -22.49
CA ASN A 592 15.76 -19.30 -21.25
C ASN A 592 16.35 -18.59 -20.03
N ASP A 593 16.05 -17.31 -19.89
CA ASP A 593 16.62 -16.43 -18.87
C ASP A 593 15.92 -16.49 -17.50
N TRP A 594 14.78 -17.19 -17.41
CA TRP A 594 14.13 -17.51 -16.15
C TRP A 594 14.85 -18.67 -15.47
N ARG A 595 15.07 -18.56 -14.17
CA ARG A 595 15.86 -19.52 -13.37
C ARG A 595 15.11 -19.92 -12.12
N GLY A 596 15.03 -21.21 -11.82
CA GLY A 596 14.17 -21.70 -10.73
C GLY A 596 14.46 -23.10 -10.24
N LEU A 597 13.60 -23.59 -9.36
CA LEU A 597 13.71 -24.94 -8.81
C LEU A 597 12.45 -25.74 -9.13
N ARG A 598 12.65 -26.97 -9.59
CA ARG A 598 11.64 -28.02 -9.67
C ARG A 598 11.77 -28.90 -8.44
N LEU A 599 10.69 -29.07 -7.69
CA LEU A 599 10.59 -29.86 -6.47
C LEU A 599 9.64 -31.02 -6.73
N GLU A 600 10.07 -32.26 -6.53
CA GLU A 600 9.33 -33.48 -6.82
C GLU A 600 9.32 -34.41 -5.61
N ALA A 601 8.15 -35.00 -5.32
CA ALA A 601 7.96 -35.89 -4.19
C ALA A 601 8.13 -37.35 -4.61
N SER A 602 9.03 -38.06 -3.94
CA SER A 602 9.29 -39.48 -4.17
C SER A 602 9.17 -40.28 -2.87
N GLY A 603 8.36 -41.34 -2.87
CA GLY A 603 8.05 -42.11 -1.66
C GLY A 603 7.19 -41.32 -0.66
N GLY A 604 6.87 -41.87 0.51
CA GLY A 604 6.12 -41.16 1.56
C GLY A 604 4.75 -40.60 1.13
N ASN A 605 4.32 -39.51 1.76
CA ASN A 605 2.96 -38.94 1.62
C ASN A 605 2.88 -37.55 0.96
N GLY A 606 4.03 -36.94 0.67
CA GLY A 606 4.18 -35.59 0.14
C GLY A 606 5.00 -34.71 1.07
N PHE A 607 5.19 -33.45 0.69
CA PHE A 607 5.81 -32.43 1.54
C PHE A 607 5.17 -31.06 1.31
N ALA A 608 5.32 -30.18 2.30
CA ALA A 608 4.87 -28.80 2.19
C ALA A 608 6.00 -27.90 1.66
N VAL A 609 5.69 -27.07 0.67
CA VAL A 609 6.50 -25.95 0.17
C VAL A 609 5.79 -24.68 0.55
N PHE A 610 6.45 -23.77 1.27
CA PHE A 610 5.77 -22.57 1.75
C PHE A 610 6.34 -21.27 1.18
N ALA A 611 7.61 -21.26 0.76
CA ALA A 611 8.20 -20.05 0.20
C ALA A 611 9.36 -20.31 -0.75
N PHE A 612 9.66 -19.30 -1.57
CA PHE A 612 10.85 -19.22 -2.40
C PHE A 612 11.54 -17.86 -2.24
N ASN A 613 12.84 -17.88 -2.51
CA ASN A 613 13.68 -16.69 -2.59
C ASN A 613 14.36 -16.66 -3.96
N ALA A 614 14.61 -15.47 -4.47
CA ALA A 614 15.44 -15.26 -5.65
C ALA A 614 16.20 -13.93 -5.51
N TRP A 615 17.53 -13.98 -5.57
CA TRP A 615 18.33 -12.76 -5.49
C TRP A 615 19.70 -12.90 -6.16
N ARG A 616 20.29 -11.77 -6.52
CA ARG A 616 21.67 -11.69 -6.99
C ARG A 616 22.63 -11.71 -5.80
N PRO A 617 23.55 -12.68 -5.70
CA PRO A 617 24.54 -12.73 -4.62
C PRO A 617 25.65 -11.70 -4.84
N ASN A 618 26.42 -11.41 -3.78
CA ASN A 618 27.67 -10.64 -3.82
C ASN A 618 27.53 -9.24 -4.46
N VAL A 619 26.44 -8.54 -4.15
CA VAL A 619 26.21 -7.16 -4.57
C VAL A 619 25.83 -6.27 -3.39
N ARG A 620 26.05 -4.97 -3.56
CA ARG A 620 25.46 -3.93 -2.73
C ARG A 620 24.02 -3.75 -3.19
N GLY A 621 23.06 -4.25 -2.43
CA GLY A 621 21.66 -4.27 -2.86
C GLY A 621 20.71 -4.77 -1.79
N PHE A 622 19.42 -4.47 -1.96
CA PHE A 622 18.36 -4.92 -1.07
C PHE A 622 17.71 -6.20 -1.60
N VAL A 623 17.47 -7.15 -0.71
CA VAL A 623 16.58 -8.29 -0.95
C VAL A 623 15.36 -8.07 -0.09
N PHE A 624 14.19 -7.90 -0.72
CA PHE A 624 12.98 -7.52 -0.01
C PHE A 624 12.05 -8.70 0.26
N GLY A 625 11.55 -8.78 1.49
CA GLY A 625 10.65 -9.83 1.95
C GLY A 625 9.41 -9.22 2.56
N MET A 626 8.31 -9.94 2.48
CA MET A 626 7.07 -9.53 3.12
C MET A 626 6.53 -10.63 4.01
N SER A 627 6.12 -10.27 5.21
CA SER A 627 5.30 -11.15 6.06
C SER A 627 3.99 -10.45 6.40
N GLY A 628 2.92 -10.78 5.68
CA GLY A 628 1.63 -10.13 5.92
C GLY A 628 0.44 -11.05 5.98
N TRP A 629 -0.51 -10.66 6.83
CA TRP A 629 -1.63 -11.49 7.26
C TRP A 629 -2.90 -10.65 7.24
N GLY A 630 -3.57 -10.67 6.10
CA GLY A 630 -4.72 -9.81 5.82
C GLY A 630 -5.73 -9.78 6.97
N GLY A 631 -6.27 -8.63 7.34
CA GLY A 631 -7.45 -8.59 8.23
C GLY A 631 -7.21 -8.85 9.71
N ASN A 632 -6.14 -9.57 10.07
CA ASN A 632 -6.08 -10.30 11.33
C ASN A 632 -4.98 -9.83 12.29
N GLY A 633 -4.07 -9.00 11.80
CA GLY A 633 -3.04 -8.40 12.64
C GLY A 633 -1.96 -9.38 13.07
N TYR A 634 -1.38 -9.16 14.26
CA TYR A 634 -0.35 -10.00 14.89
C TYR A 634 -0.91 -11.00 15.90
N LEU A 635 -2.10 -10.73 16.45
CA LEU A 635 -2.66 -11.50 17.56
C LEU A 635 -2.86 -12.99 17.19
N PRO A 636 -3.42 -13.35 16.02
CA PRO A 636 -3.59 -14.76 15.66
C PRO A 636 -2.27 -15.51 15.50
N GLN A 637 -1.19 -14.86 15.09
CA GLN A 637 0.15 -15.44 14.98
C GLN A 637 0.74 -15.67 16.35
N LEU A 638 0.56 -14.71 17.26
CA LEU A 638 1.05 -14.79 18.63
C LEU A 638 0.29 -15.85 19.45
N LEU A 639 -1.04 -15.91 19.32
CA LEU A 639 -1.90 -16.80 20.10
C LEU A 639 -2.02 -18.22 19.51
N TYR A 640 -2.10 -18.34 18.19
CA TYR A 640 -2.42 -19.60 17.49
C TYR A 640 -1.27 -20.14 16.65
N GLY A 641 -0.15 -19.41 16.54
CA GLY A 641 1.09 -19.94 15.97
C GLY A 641 1.90 -20.65 17.06
N ASP A 642 2.50 -21.78 16.71
CA ASP A 642 3.50 -22.39 17.59
C ASP A 642 4.75 -21.48 17.65
N ALA A 643 5.24 -21.22 18.87
CA ALA A 643 6.36 -20.30 19.07
C ALA A 643 7.67 -20.83 18.46
N THR A 644 7.88 -22.15 18.50
CA THR A 644 9.08 -22.77 17.93
C THR A 644 9.06 -22.68 16.41
N ALA A 645 7.92 -23.01 15.78
CA ALA A 645 7.71 -22.83 14.34
C ALA A 645 7.85 -21.37 13.91
N ARG A 646 7.30 -20.43 14.66
CA ARG A 646 7.43 -19.00 14.37
C ARG A 646 8.89 -18.53 14.42
N ARG A 647 9.65 -18.89 15.45
CA ARG A 647 11.06 -18.48 15.58
C ARG A 647 11.95 -19.13 14.54
N ALA A 648 11.78 -20.43 14.29
CA ALA A 648 12.51 -21.11 13.24
C ALA A 648 12.23 -20.49 11.85
N TRP A 649 10.98 -20.08 11.59
CA TRP A 649 10.62 -19.35 10.37
C TRP A 649 11.31 -17.97 10.28
N MET A 650 11.37 -17.22 11.38
CA MET A 650 12.09 -15.94 11.45
C MET A 650 13.60 -16.15 11.24
N GLU A 651 14.21 -17.13 11.89
CA GLU A 651 15.64 -17.50 11.75
C GLU A 651 16.00 -17.77 10.28
N MET A 652 15.17 -18.55 9.58
CA MET A 652 15.36 -18.84 8.16
C MET A 652 15.30 -17.62 7.25
N SER A 653 14.59 -16.56 7.67
CA SER A 653 14.52 -15.32 6.90
C SER A 653 15.90 -14.67 6.77
N GLN A 654 16.76 -14.85 7.79
CA GLN A 654 18.07 -14.21 7.91
C GLN A 654 17.96 -12.70 7.65
N SER A 655 16.88 -12.09 8.11
CA SER A 655 16.63 -10.66 7.90
C SER A 655 17.66 -9.85 8.67
N ASP A 656 18.24 -8.86 7.99
CA ASP A 656 19.14 -7.88 8.60
C ASP A 656 18.33 -6.75 9.26
N LEU A 657 17.24 -6.35 8.59
CA LEU A 657 16.35 -5.27 9.02
C LEU A 657 14.89 -5.72 8.91
N TRP A 658 14.09 -5.41 9.93
CA TRP A 658 12.68 -5.73 9.99
C TRP A 658 11.83 -4.49 10.24
N LEU A 659 11.01 -4.10 9.26
CA LEU A 659 10.01 -3.03 9.40
C LEU A 659 8.69 -3.64 9.87
N VAL A 660 8.30 -3.33 11.11
CA VAL A 660 7.03 -3.74 11.71
C VAL A 660 6.01 -2.64 11.49
N VAL A 661 5.02 -2.88 10.63
CA VAL A 661 3.92 -1.94 10.33
C VAL A 661 2.72 -2.26 11.24
N PRO A 662 2.00 -1.29 11.80
CA PRO A 662 0.84 -1.52 12.64
C PRO A 662 -0.16 -2.55 12.11
N ALA A 663 -0.61 -3.42 13.01
CA ALA A 663 -1.66 -4.40 12.75
C ALA A 663 -3.05 -3.82 13.06
N GLN A 664 -3.52 -2.88 12.25
CA GLN A 664 -4.71 -2.05 12.56
C GLN A 664 -6.03 -2.82 12.74
N GLN A 665 -6.11 -4.09 12.34
CA GLN A 665 -7.30 -4.94 12.43
C GLN A 665 -7.05 -6.11 13.38
N ASN A 666 -8.00 -6.37 14.29
CA ASN A 666 -8.02 -7.53 15.20
C ASN A 666 -6.74 -7.71 16.06
N SER A 667 -5.98 -6.63 16.30
CA SER A 667 -4.86 -6.62 17.24
C SER A 667 -4.91 -5.38 18.13
N VAL A 668 -4.34 -5.50 19.32
CA VAL A 668 -4.10 -4.37 20.22
C VAL A 668 -2.67 -3.87 20.02
N THR A 669 -2.42 -2.60 20.36
CA THR A 669 -1.13 -1.96 20.14
C THR A 669 0.03 -2.70 20.81
N SER A 670 -0.20 -3.31 21.98
CA SER A 670 0.82 -4.11 22.70
C SER A 670 1.32 -5.33 21.93
N ASN A 671 0.55 -5.86 20.97
CA ASN A 671 1.00 -7.00 20.17
C ASN A 671 2.21 -6.66 19.28
N MET A 672 2.44 -5.38 18.98
CA MET A 672 3.64 -4.95 18.23
C MET A 672 4.92 -5.17 19.03
N ARG A 673 4.88 -4.90 20.34
CA ARG A 673 5.97 -5.23 21.27
C ARG A 673 6.18 -6.74 21.35
N ASP A 674 5.10 -7.50 21.56
CA ASP A 674 5.19 -8.95 21.70
C ASP A 674 5.78 -9.59 20.41
N TRP A 675 5.39 -9.07 19.24
CA TRP A 675 5.96 -9.47 17.96
C TRP A 675 7.45 -9.09 17.82
N THR A 676 7.82 -7.88 18.25
CA THR A 676 9.23 -7.43 18.28
C THR A 676 10.10 -8.32 19.17
N ALA A 677 9.56 -8.77 20.31
CA ALA A 677 10.26 -9.69 21.21
C ALA A 677 10.49 -11.06 20.55
N GLU A 678 9.53 -11.56 19.76
CA GLU A 678 9.70 -12.80 19.00
C GLU A 678 10.76 -12.66 17.90
N ILE A 679 10.79 -11.52 17.18
CA ILE A 679 11.85 -11.24 16.20
C ILE A 679 13.22 -11.25 16.86
N ARG A 680 13.40 -10.53 17.98
CA ARG A 680 14.69 -10.48 18.70
C ARG A 680 15.12 -11.82 19.27
N ALA A 681 14.15 -12.64 19.72
CA ALA A 681 14.44 -13.98 20.21
C ALA A 681 14.97 -14.90 19.10
N ALA A 682 14.48 -14.74 17.87
CA ALA A 682 14.87 -15.52 16.70
C ALA A 682 16.12 -14.94 15.98
N LEU A 683 16.22 -13.62 15.90
CA LEU A 683 17.22 -12.87 15.15
C LEU A 683 17.79 -11.73 16.01
N PRO A 684 18.66 -12.04 16.99
CA PRO A 684 19.17 -11.03 17.92
C PRO A 684 19.97 -9.91 17.23
N GLN A 685 20.55 -10.17 16.05
CA GLN A 685 21.27 -9.20 15.23
C GLN A 685 20.36 -8.37 14.29
N CYS A 686 19.07 -8.70 14.18
CA CYS A 686 18.17 -8.00 13.28
C CYS A 686 17.75 -6.65 13.89
N GLU A 687 17.98 -5.57 13.14
CA GLU A 687 17.44 -4.27 13.51
C GLU A 687 15.92 -4.24 13.31
N VAL A 688 15.19 -3.65 14.24
CA VAL A 688 13.73 -3.55 14.16
C VAL A 688 13.31 -2.08 14.13
N VAL A 689 12.47 -1.74 13.17
CA VAL A 689 11.85 -0.42 13.00
C VAL A 689 10.35 -0.56 13.15
N TRP A 690 9.72 0.38 13.86
CA TRP A 690 8.28 0.51 13.92
C TRP A 690 7.83 1.60 12.96
N ALA A 691 7.13 1.21 11.88
CA ALA A 691 6.76 2.10 10.79
C ALA A 691 5.24 2.27 10.74
N GLY A 692 4.74 3.34 11.35
CA GLY A 692 3.34 3.76 11.27
C GLY A 692 3.02 4.39 9.91
N GLU A 693 1.99 3.89 9.26
CA GLU A 693 1.45 4.51 8.04
C GLU A 693 0.44 5.63 8.37
N GLY A 694 -0.64 5.74 7.59
CA GLY A 694 -1.72 6.71 7.78
C GLY A 694 -2.97 6.15 8.46
N ASP A 695 -4.04 6.94 8.39
CA ASP A 695 -5.37 6.60 8.90
C ASP A 695 -5.91 5.30 8.27
N HIS A 696 -6.40 4.44 9.14
CA HIS A 696 -7.13 3.25 8.77
C HIS A 696 -8.48 3.25 9.49
N PRO A 697 -9.58 3.24 8.74
CA PRO A 697 -10.91 3.60 9.25
C PRO A 697 -11.52 2.59 10.21
N SER A 698 -11.07 1.34 10.16
CA SER A 698 -11.56 0.27 11.03
C SER A 698 -10.80 0.22 12.36
N GLY A 699 -9.81 1.08 12.56
CA GLY A 699 -8.97 1.11 13.76
C GLY A 699 -9.22 2.33 14.63
N GLN A 700 -8.64 2.33 15.83
CA GLN A 700 -8.45 3.55 16.60
C GLN A 700 -7.38 4.39 15.89
N LEU A 701 -7.82 5.27 14.98
CA LEU A 701 -7.03 6.23 14.18
C LEU A 701 -5.70 6.67 14.82
N LEU A 702 -5.75 7.10 16.08
CA LEU A 702 -4.60 7.67 16.79
C LEU A 702 -3.85 6.67 17.68
N ALA A 703 -4.41 5.50 17.98
CA ALA A 703 -3.84 4.60 18.98
C ALA A 703 -2.49 4.04 18.54
N TRP A 704 -2.34 3.68 17.26
CA TRP A 704 -1.09 3.11 16.73
C TRP A 704 0.04 4.15 16.62
N PRO A 705 -0.16 5.30 15.97
CA PRO A 705 0.81 6.40 16.01
C PRO A 705 1.22 6.80 17.44
N THR A 706 0.25 6.98 18.33
CA THR A 706 0.49 7.33 19.73
C THR A 706 1.29 6.25 20.45
N TYR A 707 0.98 4.98 20.19
CA TYR A 707 1.70 3.86 20.78
C TYR A 707 3.16 3.82 20.32
N ILE A 708 3.41 3.99 19.01
CA ILE A 708 4.78 4.03 18.47
C ILE A 708 5.58 5.15 19.15
N VAL A 709 5.06 6.38 19.16
CA VAL A 709 5.75 7.52 19.77
C VAL A 709 6.03 7.30 21.25
N ASN A 710 5.07 6.74 22.00
CA ASN A 710 5.21 6.58 23.44
C ASN A 710 6.09 5.38 23.86
N ASN A 711 6.32 4.40 22.98
CA ASN A 711 6.93 3.12 23.38
C ASN A 711 8.19 2.76 22.58
N ALA A 712 8.41 3.28 21.38
CA ALA A 712 9.54 2.88 20.53
C ALA A 712 10.90 3.04 21.23
N ALA A 713 11.12 4.16 21.93
CA ALA A 713 12.36 4.39 22.67
C ALA A 713 12.57 3.38 23.82
N ALA A 714 11.52 3.06 24.57
CA ALA A 714 11.58 2.09 25.66
C ALA A 714 11.83 0.66 25.15
N GLU A 715 11.35 0.37 23.95
CA GLU A 715 11.61 -0.89 23.26
C GLU A 715 12.94 -0.89 22.50
N GLY A 716 13.70 0.21 22.48
CA GLY A 716 14.98 0.30 21.77
C GLY A 716 14.83 0.09 20.26
N VAL A 717 13.79 0.66 19.65
CA VAL A 717 13.55 0.63 18.21
C VAL A 717 13.37 2.05 17.68
N VAL A 718 13.70 2.27 16.40
CA VAL A 718 13.35 3.51 15.71
C VAL A 718 11.85 3.49 15.39
N GLY A 719 11.14 4.56 15.73
CA GLY A 719 9.72 4.74 15.45
C GLY A 719 9.50 5.83 14.42
N VAL A 720 8.96 5.51 13.25
CA VAL A 720 8.58 6.50 12.23
C VAL A 720 7.09 6.47 11.98
N VAL A 721 6.46 7.63 11.84
CA VAL A 721 5.02 7.76 11.61
C VAL A 721 4.78 8.72 10.44
N ALA A 722 4.20 8.20 9.36
CA ALA A 722 3.85 8.97 8.17
C ALA A 722 2.50 9.69 8.29
N PHE A 723 1.66 9.31 9.27
CA PHE A 723 0.30 9.81 9.48
C PHE A 723 0.18 11.33 9.25
N ASP A 724 -0.67 11.70 8.28
CA ASP A 724 -0.99 13.07 7.86
C ASP A 724 0.20 14.01 7.57
N ARG A 725 1.43 13.49 7.44
CA ARG A 725 2.58 14.35 7.10
C ARG A 725 2.38 14.98 5.72
N PRO A 726 2.92 16.19 5.48
CA PRO A 726 2.87 16.84 4.16
C PRO A 726 3.21 15.90 3.01
N GLY A 727 4.21 15.03 3.16
CA GLY A 727 4.60 14.11 2.09
C GLY A 727 3.53 13.08 1.67
N ILE A 728 2.56 12.72 2.52
CA ILE A 728 1.54 11.70 2.20
C ILE A 728 0.11 12.26 2.21
N GLY A 729 -0.14 13.28 3.04
CA GLY A 729 -1.46 13.89 3.22
C GLY A 729 -2.39 13.11 4.16
N THR A 730 -3.57 13.66 4.41
CA THR A 730 -4.73 13.03 5.11
C THR A 730 -5.38 11.87 4.35
N SER A 731 -6.27 11.10 4.96
CA SER A 731 -7.01 10.04 4.24
C SER A 731 -7.78 10.54 3.03
N LEU A 732 -8.42 11.70 3.15
CA LEU A 732 -9.16 12.30 2.05
C LEU A 732 -8.20 12.76 0.95
N GLU A 733 -7.00 13.19 1.31
CA GLU A 733 -5.90 13.47 0.39
C GLU A 733 -5.53 12.28 -0.45
N GLN A 734 -5.31 11.18 0.24
CA GLN A 734 -4.85 9.96 -0.38
C GLN A 734 -5.94 9.34 -1.26
N LEU A 735 -7.22 9.47 -0.89
CA LEU A 735 -8.34 9.07 -1.74
C LEU A 735 -8.45 9.96 -2.98
N GLY A 736 -8.22 11.26 -2.82
CA GLY A 736 -8.31 12.20 -3.93
C GLY A 736 -7.24 11.95 -4.97
N ASP A 737 -5.99 11.90 -4.55
CA ASP A 737 -4.82 11.73 -5.44
C ASP A 737 -4.59 10.28 -5.91
N GLY A 738 -5.55 9.38 -5.69
CA GLY A 738 -5.42 7.97 -6.08
C GLY A 738 -4.32 7.21 -5.34
N HIS A 739 -3.79 7.73 -4.22
CA HIS A 739 -2.91 7.00 -3.30
C HIS A 739 -3.64 5.88 -2.57
N ARG A 740 -4.96 5.91 -2.50
CA ARG A 740 -5.79 4.86 -1.89
C ARG A 740 -6.69 4.20 -2.92
N SER A 741 -6.63 2.87 -2.97
CA SER A 741 -7.57 2.06 -3.75
C SER A 741 -8.92 1.92 -3.05
N ASN A 742 -8.93 2.03 -1.73
CA ASN A 742 -10.10 2.15 -0.88
C ASN A 742 -9.67 2.73 0.48
N LEU A 743 -10.60 2.90 1.43
CA LEU A 743 -10.26 3.53 2.72
C LEU A 743 -9.13 2.84 3.48
N PRO A 744 -9.10 1.51 3.64
CA PRO A 744 -7.98 0.87 4.33
C PRO A 744 -6.71 0.69 3.49
N HIS A 745 -6.80 0.59 2.15
CA HIS A 745 -5.68 0.12 1.33
C HIS A 745 -5.11 1.20 0.41
N LEU A 746 -3.78 1.37 0.49
CA LEU A 746 -3.02 2.19 -0.46
C LEU A 746 -2.96 1.53 -1.84
N SER A 747 -2.93 2.34 -2.88
CA SER A 747 -2.59 1.94 -4.25
C SER A 747 -1.09 1.74 -4.39
N ARG A 748 -0.61 1.22 -5.54
CA ARG A 748 0.82 1.15 -5.83
C ARG A 748 1.51 2.51 -5.68
N ARG A 749 0.93 3.54 -6.30
CA ARG A 749 1.35 4.94 -6.16
C ARG A 749 1.42 5.39 -4.70
N GLY A 750 0.38 5.09 -3.92
CA GLY A 750 0.35 5.42 -2.48
C GLY A 750 1.43 4.71 -1.67
N ASN A 751 1.73 3.45 -1.98
CA ASN A 751 2.82 2.72 -1.32
C ASN A 751 4.20 3.27 -1.68
N LEU A 752 4.43 3.64 -2.95
CA LEU A 752 5.66 4.33 -3.36
C LEU A 752 5.81 5.67 -2.62
N GLN A 753 4.73 6.46 -2.54
CA GLN A 753 4.76 7.72 -1.82
C GLN A 753 5.00 7.52 -0.32
N LEU A 754 4.38 6.51 0.28
CA LEU A 754 4.62 6.15 1.68
C LEU A 754 6.07 5.70 1.91
N ALA A 755 6.65 4.90 1.03
CA ALA A 755 8.05 4.49 1.11
C ALA A 755 9.01 5.69 1.02
N LYS A 756 8.72 6.68 0.15
CA LYS A 756 9.46 7.95 0.09
C LYS A 756 9.41 8.70 1.42
N VAL A 757 8.22 8.84 2.00
CA VAL A 757 8.04 9.51 3.29
C VAL A 757 8.77 8.76 4.39
N TRP A 758 8.58 7.44 4.51
CA TRP A 758 9.29 6.64 5.50
C TRP A 758 10.80 6.72 5.33
N SER A 759 11.33 6.66 4.11
CA SER A 759 12.77 6.80 3.86
C SER A 759 13.29 8.13 4.41
N LYS A 760 12.60 9.25 4.13
CA LYS A 760 12.95 10.55 4.72
C LYS A 760 12.92 10.52 6.26
N LEU A 761 11.88 9.94 6.86
CA LEU A 761 11.77 9.86 8.31
C LEU A 761 12.85 8.97 8.94
N LEU A 762 13.23 7.88 8.27
CA LEU A 762 14.32 7.02 8.72
C LEU A 762 15.66 7.74 8.62
N LEU A 763 15.89 8.52 7.56
CA LEU A 763 17.10 9.35 7.45
C LEU A 763 17.20 10.38 8.59
N GLU A 764 16.08 10.95 9.02
CA GLU A 764 16.00 11.91 10.13
C GLU A 764 16.13 11.23 11.51
N ALA A 765 15.53 10.07 11.71
CA ALA A 765 15.39 9.43 13.01
C ALA A 765 16.47 8.38 13.31
N ALA A 766 16.91 7.63 12.30
CA ALA A 766 17.90 6.57 12.46
C ALA A 766 19.31 7.16 12.43
N THR A 767 20.04 6.94 13.52
CA THR A 767 21.46 7.26 13.59
C THR A 767 22.30 6.05 13.23
N ASP A 768 23.39 6.27 12.51
CA ASP A 768 24.44 5.29 12.31
C ASP A 768 25.49 5.54 13.41
N PRO A 769 25.53 4.73 14.48
CA PRO A 769 26.52 4.92 15.54
C PRO A 769 27.94 4.60 15.05
N CYS A 770 28.07 3.87 13.93
CA CYS A 770 29.35 3.58 13.34
C CYS A 770 29.36 3.71 11.81
N PRO A 771 29.47 4.94 11.27
CA PRO A 771 29.60 5.14 9.83
C PRO A 771 30.93 4.60 9.27
N ALA A 772 31.86 4.15 10.13
CA ALA A 772 33.16 3.59 9.74
C ALA A 772 33.16 2.06 9.54
N ASP A 773 32.09 1.33 9.89
CA ASP A 773 31.96 -0.11 9.62
C ASP A 773 31.52 -0.35 8.17
N LEU A 774 32.50 -0.56 7.28
CA LEU A 774 32.31 -0.57 5.84
C LEU A 774 32.74 -1.89 5.19
N ALA A 775 33.38 -2.80 5.94
CA ALA A 775 33.83 -4.10 5.47
C ALA A 775 33.46 -5.24 6.43
N ALA A 776 33.32 -6.45 5.87
CA ALA A 776 33.14 -7.64 6.70
C ALA A 776 34.47 -8.07 7.35
N PRO A 777 34.44 -8.65 8.56
CA PRO A 777 33.26 -8.98 9.36
C PRO A 777 32.63 -7.75 10.03
N TRP A 778 31.34 -7.52 9.76
CA TRP A 778 30.59 -6.36 10.29
C TRP A 778 30.61 -6.33 11.82
N GLY A 779 30.80 -5.13 12.38
CA GLY A 779 31.04 -4.90 13.81
C GLY A 779 32.50 -5.13 14.25
N VAL A 780 33.42 -5.31 13.30
CA VAL A 780 34.87 -5.40 13.57
C VAL A 780 35.59 -4.31 12.79
N TYR A 781 36.22 -3.40 13.52
CA TYR A 781 36.87 -2.21 12.95
C TYR A 781 38.34 -2.47 12.68
N ASP A 782 38.69 -2.67 11.42
CA ASP A 782 40.06 -2.99 11.03
C ASP A 782 40.51 -2.25 9.76
N PHE A 783 41.67 -2.64 9.24
CA PHE A 783 42.25 -1.97 8.09
C PHE A 783 41.41 -2.12 6.81
N PHE A 784 40.56 -3.15 6.70
CA PHE A 784 39.70 -3.35 5.54
C PHE A 784 38.61 -2.27 5.46
N ASP A 785 38.09 -1.77 6.59
CA ASP A 785 37.17 -0.61 6.60
C ASP A 785 37.83 0.63 6.02
N VAL A 786 39.08 0.88 6.41
CA VAL A 786 39.88 1.99 5.89
C VAL A 786 40.07 1.86 4.38
N GLN A 787 40.38 0.66 3.90
CA GLN A 787 40.54 0.41 2.46
C GLN A 787 39.24 0.67 1.70
N VAL A 788 38.10 0.22 2.23
CA VAL A 788 36.79 0.44 1.60
C VAL A 788 36.41 1.92 1.61
N PHE A 789 36.58 2.62 2.74
CA PHE A 789 36.35 4.07 2.83
C PHE A 789 37.16 4.84 1.79
N LEU A 790 38.47 4.59 1.71
CA LEU A 790 39.35 5.27 0.76
C LEU A 790 38.93 5.00 -0.69
N SER A 791 38.44 3.79 -0.99
CA SER A 791 37.91 3.46 -2.31
C SER A 791 36.63 4.25 -2.62
N TYR A 792 35.71 4.39 -1.66
CA TYR A 792 34.50 5.18 -1.84
C TYR A 792 34.81 6.67 -2.02
N PHE A 793 35.63 7.21 -1.13
CA PHE A 793 36.07 8.61 -1.15
C PHE A 793 36.77 8.98 -2.46
N ALA A 794 37.75 8.17 -2.90
CA ALA A 794 38.47 8.42 -4.15
C ALA A 794 37.61 8.19 -5.41
N GLY A 795 36.61 7.33 -5.31
CA GLY A 795 35.71 6.98 -6.41
C GLY A 795 34.53 7.94 -6.60
N GLY A 796 34.32 8.89 -5.69
CA GLY A 796 33.13 9.75 -5.71
C GLY A 796 31.85 9.03 -5.29
N ASP A 797 31.96 7.89 -4.60
CA ASP A 797 30.79 7.08 -4.18
C ASP A 797 30.08 7.77 -3.00
N PRO A 798 28.75 7.94 -3.00
CA PRO A 798 28.04 8.59 -1.91
C PRO A 798 28.15 7.85 -0.55
N LEU A 799 28.69 6.63 -0.49
CA LEU A 799 29.03 5.97 0.77
C LEU A 799 30.26 6.58 1.46
N GLY A 800 31.08 7.33 0.74
CA GLY A 800 32.21 8.07 1.31
C GLY A 800 31.80 9.39 1.98
N ASP A 801 30.59 9.89 1.70
CA ASP A 801 30.01 11.11 2.26
C ASP A 801 29.36 10.74 3.60
N LEU A 802 30.18 10.75 4.65
CA LEU A 802 29.76 10.28 5.96
C LEU A 802 28.96 11.34 6.70
N ASN A 803 29.17 12.62 6.37
CA ASN A 803 28.45 13.73 7.00
C ASN A 803 27.06 13.97 6.32
N GLY A 804 26.87 13.47 5.09
CA GLY A 804 25.64 13.52 4.32
C GLY A 804 25.32 14.89 3.71
N ASP A 805 26.32 15.75 3.47
CA ASP A 805 26.16 17.08 2.89
C ASP A 805 26.23 17.11 1.35
N GLY A 806 26.51 15.96 0.73
CA GLY A 806 26.62 15.76 -0.71
C GLY A 806 28.00 16.12 -1.28
N VAL A 807 28.99 16.46 -0.44
CA VAL A 807 30.33 16.89 -0.84
C VAL A 807 31.39 16.01 -0.16
N LEU A 808 32.06 15.18 -0.95
CA LEU A 808 33.21 14.40 -0.48
C LEU A 808 34.43 15.28 -0.24
N ASP A 809 34.74 15.56 1.03
CA ASP A 809 35.88 16.39 1.39
C ASP A 809 36.62 15.96 2.69
N PHE A 810 37.46 16.85 3.22
CA PHE A 810 38.23 16.55 4.43
C PHE A 810 37.36 16.27 5.67
N PHE A 811 36.14 16.83 5.74
CA PHE A 811 35.24 16.62 6.85
C PHE A 811 34.72 15.17 6.90
N ASP A 812 34.56 14.49 5.77
CA ASP A 812 34.23 13.05 5.73
C ASP A 812 35.38 12.20 6.24
N VAL A 813 36.61 12.51 5.81
CA VAL A 813 37.82 11.84 6.30
C VAL A 813 37.96 12.05 7.81
N GLN A 814 37.70 13.27 8.29
CA GLN A 814 37.73 13.57 9.72
C GLN A 814 36.64 12.80 10.48
N MET A 815 35.42 12.69 9.92
CA MET A 815 34.34 11.92 10.51
C MET A 815 34.69 10.42 10.55
N PHE A 816 35.22 9.87 9.46
CA PHE A 816 35.67 8.48 9.38
C PHE A 816 36.75 8.20 10.43
N LEU A 817 37.82 9.00 10.47
CA LEU A 817 38.91 8.81 11.42
C LEU A 817 38.45 8.99 12.87
N GLY A 818 37.51 9.92 13.12
CA GLY A 818 36.90 10.11 14.43
C GLY A 818 36.13 8.86 14.88
N ALA A 819 35.25 8.33 14.03
CA ALA A 819 34.48 7.11 14.29
C ALA A 819 35.38 5.88 14.45
N PHE A 820 36.33 5.68 13.52
CA PHE A 820 37.27 4.56 13.50
C PHE A 820 38.21 4.56 14.73
N SER A 821 38.83 5.70 15.05
CA SER A 821 39.74 5.81 16.21
C SER A 821 39.01 5.79 17.55
N GLY A 822 37.74 6.20 17.58
CA GLY A 822 36.84 6.01 18.71
C GLY A 822 36.52 4.53 18.98
N GLY A 823 36.93 3.63 18.07
CA GLY A 823 36.70 2.19 18.18
C GLY A 823 35.22 1.84 18.12
N CYS A 824 34.45 2.60 17.35
CA CYS A 824 33.00 2.50 17.14
C CYS A 824 32.28 1.48 18.05
N PRO A 825 31.53 1.92 19.06
CA PRO A 825 30.93 1.02 20.06
C PRO A 825 29.89 0.05 19.50
#